data_AF-A0A7Y0IFW2-F1
#
_entry.id   AF-A0A7Y0IFW2-F1
#
_cell.length_a   1.000
_cell.length_b   1.000
_cell.length_c   1.000
_cell.angle_alpha   90.00
_cell.angle_beta   90.00
_cell.angle_gamma   90.00
#
_symmetry.space_group_name_H-M   'P 1'
#
loop_
_entity.id
_entity.type
_entity.pdbx_description
1 polymer ?
#
loop_
_entity_poly.entity_id
_entity_poly.type
_entity_poly.pdbx_seq_one_letter_code
_entity_poly.pdbx_strand_id
1 'polypeptide(L)'
;MKNTGNWPVIEKQMKPWTRWWWMGNAVDEQNLNVVLKKYADAGLGGVEITPIYGVKGFEKQYLQFLSPEWMNILHYTVNKANTLGLGVDMNTGTGWPFGGPQIKPENAATKLITQQYTLKAGEKLTEAIKVKEAKQDFVQLQALTAYGTNGEVLDLLPKVQADGFLNWSPGRGSWDIYAAFAGKTRQMVKRAAPGGEGFTLDHLDKNAVDVYLKRFSDAFGGKPQGIRSFFNDSYEVYGATWTPTFFQEFKKNRGYDLATHIRELTSKDSTSEHIARLKSDYRETMDELLLHNFTQNWTNWAHQLKSVTKNQSHGSPGNLLDLYGAVDIPETETFGSSYFPIPGLRRDATDIRNVDPDPIMSKFASSAAHTGGKKLASSETFTWLTEHFKTSFSQCKPEAEQLFLAGINHIFYHGTTNSPTNVPWPGWLFYASVEMNPNNSLWPQAQGLNNYIARCQSILQSGKPDNELLIYWPIYDVWNKAKGLDMALKVHDVDEWLHPTAFYKLSKTLSKSGYSFDFASDRLLKQSTVNKALISTNATAAPYQVLIVPQCEMMSPETLDQMIKLASNGAKVIFQALPQDVPGLNNLETRRTQLKASLAKLIFRDGVDGIKQFKIGAGLILLADDVRKALKAIAIHRETLTDTGLQFIRRKTNTGKYYYLVNHTAKDIDTELSLNETGQVLIMDPQSSNVGLAAVHNKKVRVQLKSGESLFLNVDQNGTAKTPWVYLNKAANSINLNQSWNLHFTEGGPELPDDQQLAKLVSWTTLSDPKLQAFSGTGVYTSSFNLSSKTAKEYVLNLNEVDESARVWINGQEVGILWSIPFQARVGKYLKAGHNTIKIEVVNLMANRIRDMDIKKIQWRNYHEINFVNINYKDFDASSWNVMPSGLIGPVSITAFN
;
A
#
# COMPACT_ATOMS: atom_id res chain seq x y z
N MET A 1 -13.14 -27.06 -0.41
CA MET A 1 -11.97 -27.80 -0.89
C MET A 1 -11.55 -28.78 0.20
N LYS A 2 -11.40 -30.08 -0.09
CA LYS A 2 -10.78 -31.03 0.85
C LYS A 2 -9.34 -30.60 1.06
N ASN A 3 -8.91 -30.45 2.32
CA ASN A 3 -7.57 -30.05 2.70
C ASN A 3 -6.58 -31.12 2.21
N THR A 4 -5.97 -30.91 1.05
CA THR A 4 -4.78 -31.65 0.64
C THR A 4 -3.66 -31.05 1.48
N GLY A 5 -3.13 -31.76 2.49
CA GLY A 5 -2.29 -31.21 3.58
C GLY A 5 -0.97 -30.50 3.19
N ASN A 6 -0.82 -30.05 1.94
CA ASN A 6 0.32 -29.31 1.40
C ASN A 6 0.13 -27.77 1.46
N TRP A 7 -1.11 -27.25 1.44
CA TRP A 7 -1.36 -25.80 1.59
C TRP A 7 -1.65 -25.45 3.05
N PRO A 8 -1.24 -24.26 3.55
CA PRO A 8 -1.69 -23.79 4.85
C PRO A 8 -3.21 -23.68 4.93
N VAL A 9 -3.76 -23.92 6.12
CA VAL A 9 -5.20 -23.72 6.36
C VAL A 9 -5.53 -22.24 6.18
N ILE A 10 -6.45 -21.93 5.27
CA ILE A 10 -6.87 -20.55 4.99
C ILE A 10 -7.75 -20.05 6.13
N GLU A 11 -7.27 -19.01 6.81
CA GLU A 11 -8.01 -18.25 7.81
C GLU A 11 -8.61 -16.98 7.21
N LYS A 12 -9.52 -16.31 7.92
CA LYS A 12 -10.25 -15.14 7.39
C LYS A 12 -9.34 -13.96 7.05
N GLN A 13 -8.27 -13.72 7.80
CA GLN A 13 -7.27 -12.69 7.48
C GLN A 13 -6.36 -13.07 6.30
N MET A 14 -6.39 -14.32 5.85
CA MET A 14 -5.65 -14.73 4.65
C MET A 14 -6.45 -14.49 3.39
N LYS A 15 -7.75 -14.21 3.46
CA LYS A 15 -8.54 -13.78 2.29
C LYS A 15 -8.37 -12.28 2.05
N PRO A 16 -8.64 -11.75 0.84
CA PRO A 16 -8.72 -10.30 0.64
C PRO A 16 -9.87 -9.72 1.48
N TRP A 17 -9.66 -8.52 2.00
CA TRP A 17 -10.66 -7.71 2.67
C TRP A 17 -11.04 -6.53 1.77
N THR A 18 -12.03 -5.75 2.16
CA THR A 18 -12.45 -4.58 1.39
C THR A 18 -12.68 -3.37 2.29
N ARG A 19 -12.28 -2.20 1.83
CA ARG A 19 -12.76 -0.94 2.38
C ARG A 19 -14.21 -0.74 1.96
N TRP A 20 -15.10 -0.66 2.95
CA TRP A 20 -16.53 -0.76 2.76
C TRP A 20 -17.20 0.60 3.00
N TRP A 21 -17.49 1.29 1.89
CA TRP A 21 -18.02 2.65 1.92
C TRP A 21 -19.49 2.67 2.34
N TRP A 22 -19.77 3.31 3.48
CA TRP A 22 -21.11 3.49 4.02
C TRP A 22 -21.63 4.89 3.68
N MET A 23 -22.29 4.99 2.53
CA MET A 23 -22.84 6.26 2.02
C MET A 23 -23.90 6.80 2.97
N GLY A 24 -23.63 7.93 3.61
CA GLY A 24 -24.54 8.60 4.55
C GLY A 24 -24.86 7.79 5.80
N ASN A 25 -24.10 6.72 6.06
CA ASN A 25 -24.50 5.65 6.98
C ASN A 25 -25.92 5.10 6.73
N ALA A 26 -26.42 5.17 5.49
CA ALA A 26 -27.74 4.68 5.12
C ALA A 26 -27.70 3.14 5.01
N VAL A 27 -27.74 2.49 6.16
CA VAL A 27 -27.65 1.04 6.31
C VAL A 27 -28.71 0.52 7.27
N ASP A 28 -29.24 -0.67 6.99
CA ASP A 28 -30.21 -1.37 7.82
C ASP A 28 -29.88 -2.87 7.90
N GLU A 29 -30.45 -3.55 8.90
CA GLU A 29 -30.15 -4.96 9.18
C GLU A 29 -30.47 -5.91 8.00
N GLN A 30 -31.55 -5.63 7.26
CA GLN A 30 -31.99 -6.45 6.14
C GLN A 30 -30.98 -6.38 4.99
N ASN A 31 -30.58 -5.17 4.61
CA ASN A 31 -29.60 -4.98 3.57
C ASN A 31 -28.23 -5.52 3.98
N LEU A 32 -27.79 -5.24 5.20
CA LEU A 32 -26.52 -5.72 5.75
C LEU A 32 -26.45 -7.26 5.75
N ASN A 33 -27.54 -7.94 6.08
CA ASN A 33 -27.62 -9.41 6.01
C ASN A 33 -27.36 -9.94 4.59
N VAL A 34 -27.92 -9.29 3.57
CA VAL A 34 -27.78 -9.70 2.18
C VAL A 34 -26.36 -9.42 1.66
N VAL A 35 -25.86 -8.20 1.84
CA VAL A 35 -24.56 -7.80 1.27
C VAL A 35 -23.39 -8.52 1.95
N LEU A 36 -23.41 -8.70 3.28
CA LEU A 36 -22.37 -9.47 3.98
C LEU A 36 -22.35 -10.93 3.53
N LYS A 37 -23.51 -11.53 3.25
CA LYS A 37 -23.58 -12.88 2.68
C LYS A 37 -22.94 -12.90 1.28
N LYS A 38 -23.27 -11.93 0.41
CA LYS A 38 -22.64 -11.82 -0.92
C LYS A 38 -21.12 -11.67 -0.84
N TYR A 39 -20.60 -10.93 0.14
CA TYR A 39 -19.16 -10.79 0.37
C TYR A 39 -18.50 -12.09 0.83
N ALA A 40 -19.11 -12.78 1.79
CA ALA A 40 -18.63 -14.07 2.26
C ALA A 40 -18.65 -15.13 1.13
N ASP A 41 -19.74 -15.17 0.36
CA ASP A 41 -19.92 -16.05 -0.79
C ASP A 41 -18.88 -15.74 -1.88
N ALA A 42 -18.52 -14.47 -2.11
CA ALA A 42 -17.45 -14.10 -3.05
C ALA A 42 -16.03 -14.45 -2.56
N GLY A 43 -15.87 -14.88 -1.30
CA GLY A 43 -14.59 -15.26 -0.73
C GLY A 43 -13.82 -14.13 -0.05
N LEU A 44 -14.48 -13.03 0.33
CA LEU A 44 -13.86 -12.01 1.18
C LEU A 44 -13.65 -12.54 2.61
N GLY A 45 -12.64 -11.99 3.28
CA GLY A 45 -12.27 -12.32 4.65
C GLY A 45 -12.82 -11.37 5.71
N GLY A 46 -13.21 -10.17 5.30
CA GLY A 46 -13.69 -9.14 6.18
C GLY A 46 -13.95 -7.83 5.45
N VAL A 47 -14.50 -6.89 6.20
CA VAL A 47 -14.87 -5.54 5.75
C VAL A 47 -14.24 -4.51 6.68
N GLU A 48 -13.86 -3.36 6.15
CA GLU A 48 -13.50 -2.17 6.92
C GLU A 48 -14.60 -1.14 6.77
N ILE A 49 -15.37 -0.89 7.82
CA ILE A 49 -16.47 0.09 7.77
C ILE A 49 -15.87 1.48 7.64
N THR A 50 -16.18 2.15 6.52
CA THR A 50 -15.74 3.52 6.26
C THR A 50 -16.95 4.42 6.01
N PRO A 51 -17.47 5.09 7.07
CA PRO A 51 -18.53 6.07 6.96
C PRO A 51 -18.12 7.22 6.04
N ILE A 52 -19.01 7.58 5.12
CA ILE A 52 -18.75 8.65 4.15
C ILE A 52 -20.02 9.43 3.80
N TYR A 53 -19.88 10.52 3.04
CA TYR A 53 -21.01 11.33 2.54
C TYR A 53 -22.12 10.47 1.90
N GLY A 54 -23.35 10.99 1.90
CA GLY A 54 -24.52 10.24 1.46
C GLY A 54 -24.93 10.41 0.00
N VAL A 55 -26.03 9.75 -0.34
CA VAL A 55 -26.67 9.79 -1.66
C VAL A 55 -27.92 10.67 -1.63
N LYS A 56 -28.02 11.63 -2.56
CA LYS A 56 -29.15 12.55 -2.69
C LYS A 56 -30.47 11.80 -2.83
N GLY A 57 -31.46 12.18 -2.04
CA GLY A 57 -32.78 11.56 -1.98
C GLY A 57 -32.94 10.47 -0.91
N PHE A 58 -31.84 10.08 -0.25
CA PHE A 58 -31.83 9.07 0.80
C PHE A 58 -31.55 9.66 2.20
N GLU A 59 -31.63 10.98 2.36
CA GLU A 59 -31.30 11.69 3.61
C GLU A 59 -32.11 11.21 4.81
N LYS A 60 -33.37 10.77 4.58
CA LYS A 60 -34.24 10.22 5.65
C LYS A 60 -33.73 8.90 6.22
N GLN A 61 -32.81 8.22 5.53
CA GLN A 61 -32.21 6.95 5.95
C GLN A 61 -30.84 7.16 6.62
N TYR A 62 -30.32 8.39 6.65
CA TYR A 62 -29.00 8.64 7.20
C TYR A 62 -28.96 8.44 8.71
N LEU A 63 -27.89 7.81 9.17
CA LEU A 63 -27.60 7.65 10.59
C LEU A 63 -26.46 8.59 10.98
N GLN A 64 -26.63 9.28 12.12
CA GLN A 64 -25.58 10.13 12.67
C GLN A 64 -24.46 9.24 13.22
N PHE A 65 -23.23 9.49 12.78
CA PHE A 65 -22.08 8.69 13.17
C PHE A 65 -21.89 8.67 14.70
N LEU A 66 -21.77 7.47 15.26
CA LEU A 66 -21.69 7.17 16.70
C LEU A 66 -22.95 7.51 17.51
N SER A 67 -24.11 7.76 16.88
CA SER A 67 -25.39 7.81 17.61
C SER A 67 -25.77 6.42 18.15
N PRO A 68 -26.70 6.33 19.13
CA PRO A 68 -27.19 5.04 19.61
C PRO A 68 -27.70 4.11 18.49
N GLU A 69 -28.39 4.65 17.48
CA GLU A 69 -28.88 3.90 16.33
C GLU A 69 -27.73 3.38 15.47
N TRP A 70 -26.73 4.22 15.20
CA TRP A 70 -25.53 3.81 14.47
C TRP A 70 -24.77 2.71 15.22
N MET A 71 -24.65 2.82 16.55
CA MET A 71 -24.01 1.81 17.39
C MET A 71 -24.76 0.48 17.38
N ASN A 72 -26.09 0.48 17.36
CA ASN A 72 -26.89 -0.74 17.20
C ASN A 72 -26.60 -1.42 15.86
N ILE A 73 -26.51 -0.65 14.77
CA ILE A 73 -26.17 -1.18 13.45
C ILE A 73 -24.73 -1.71 13.39
N LEU A 74 -23.78 -1.07 14.06
CA LEU A 74 -22.42 -1.60 14.20
C LEU A 74 -22.44 -2.96 14.92
N HIS A 75 -23.16 -3.09 16.04
CA HIS A 75 -23.28 -4.37 16.77
C HIS A 75 -23.89 -5.46 15.91
N TYR A 76 -24.99 -5.15 15.20
CA TYR A 76 -25.60 -6.07 14.26
C TYR A 76 -24.60 -6.51 13.18
N THR A 77 -23.87 -5.56 12.59
CA THR A 77 -22.87 -5.81 11.54
C THR A 77 -21.78 -6.74 12.03
N VAL A 78 -21.20 -6.47 13.20
CA VAL A 78 -20.16 -7.31 13.81
C VAL A 78 -20.68 -8.72 14.10
N ASN A 79 -21.86 -8.84 14.71
CA ASN A 79 -22.47 -10.13 15.00
C ASN A 79 -22.72 -10.92 13.72
N LYS A 80 -23.34 -10.30 12.72
CA LYS A 80 -23.65 -10.93 11.44
C LYS A 80 -22.38 -11.35 10.69
N ALA A 81 -21.38 -10.48 10.60
CA ALA A 81 -20.10 -10.77 9.99
C ALA A 81 -19.42 -11.98 10.66
N ASN A 82 -19.44 -12.04 12.00
CA ASN A 82 -18.91 -13.18 12.75
C ASN A 82 -19.63 -14.50 12.41
N THR A 83 -20.97 -14.50 12.29
CA THR A 83 -21.70 -15.72 11.88
C THR A 83 -21.33 -16.22 10.48
N LEU A 84 -20.83 -15.33 9.62
CA LEU A 84 -20.39 -15.63 8.26
C LEU A 84 -18.88 -15.90 8.15
N GLY A 85 -18.15 -15.88 9.28
CA GLY A 85 -16.70 -16.06 9.29
C GLY A 85 -15.91 -14.86 8.76
N LEU A 86 -16.52 -13.68 8.69
CA LEU A 86 -15.87 -12.42 8.31
C LEU A 86 -15.24 -11.74 9.53
N GLY A 87 -14.26 -10.87 9.29
CA GLY A 87 -13.78 -9.88 10.25
C GLY A 87 -14.35 -8.49 9.96
N VAL A 88 -14.33 -7.62 10.98
CA VAL A 88 -14.76 -6.23 10.85
C VAL A 88 -13.65 -5.33 11.38
N ASP A 89 -13.11 -4.51 10.50
CA ASP A 89 -12.31 -3.34 10.85
C ASP A 89 -13.18 -2.08 10.67
N MET A 90 -12.69 -0.93 11.13
CA MET A 90 -13.43 0.33 11.02
C MET A 90 -12.45 1.50 10.96
N ASN A 91 -12.73 2.48 10.10
CA ASN A 91 -12.07 3.79 10.15
C ASN A 91 -12.32 4.44 11.52
N THR A 92 -11.29 4.94 12.19
CA THR A 92 -11.45 5.68 13.45
C THR A 92 -11.92 7.10 13.16
N GLY A 93 -13.04 7.25 12.46
CA GLY A 93 -13.53 8.49 11.91
C GLY A 93 -14.53 8.28 10.78
N THR A 94 -14.84 9.38 10.08
CA THR A 94 -15.61 9.37 8.83
C THR A 94 -14.78 10.08 7.77
N GLY A 95 -14.76 9.59 6.54
CA GLY A 95 -13.86 10.15 5.53
C GLY A 95 -12.43 10.27 6.06
N TRP A 96 -11.74 11.37 5.78
CA TRP A 96 -10.37 11.64 6.24
C TRP A 96 -10.02 13.13 6.11
N PRO A 97 -8.96 13.63 6.76
CA PRO A 97 -8.24 13.02 7.89
C PRO A 97 -9.10 13.00 9.15
N PHE A 98 -8.57 12.46 10.26
CA PHE A 98 -9.28 12.43 11.53
C PHE A 98 -9.74 13.83 11.97
N GLY A 99 -11.00 13.90 12.38
CA GLY A 99 -11.65 15.14 12.79
C GLY A 99 -13.14 14.92 12.98
N GLY A 100 -13.83 15.97 13.39
CA GLY A 100 -15.27 15.89 13.59
C GLY A 100 -15.84 16.98 14.48
N PRO A 101 -17.15 16.95 14.77
CA PRO A 101 -17.86 18.00 15.49
C PRO A 101 -17.34 18.26 16.91
N GLN A 102 -16.66 17.29 17.53
CA GLN A 102 -16.03 17.45 18.85
C GLN A 102 -14.75 18.29 18.81
N ILE A 103 -14.14 18.45 17.64
CA ILE A 103 -12.91 19.23 17.47
C ILE A 103 -13.26 20.70 17.38
N LYS A 104 -13.08 21.40 18.50
CA LYS A 104 -13.17 22.85 18.58
C LYS A 104 -11.91 23.50 17.99
N PRO A 105 -11.98 24.79 17.59
CA PRO A 105 -10.85 25.49 16.99
C PRO A 105 -9.54 25.39 17.77
N GLU A 106 -9.57 25.41 19.11
CA GLU A 106 -8.38 25.24 19.96
C GLU A 106 -7.62 23.92 19.68
N ASN A 107 -8.32 22.84 19.36
CA ASN A 107 -7.79 21.50 19.09
C ASN A 107 -7.68 21.19 17.58
N ALA A 108 -8.04 22.13 16.71
CA ALA A 108 -7.97 21.95 15.26
C ALA A 108 -6.53 22.09 14.77
N ALA A 109 -6.23 21.46 13.63
CA ALA A 109 -4.93 21.48 12.97
C ALA A 109 -4.32 22.89 12.88
N THR A 110 -3.08 23.00 13.33
CA THR A 110 -2.38 24.26 13.56
C THR A 110 -1.30 24.50 12.51
N LYS A 111 -1.06 25.76 12.15
CA LYS A 111 -0.03 26.19 11.22
C LYS A 111 0.77 27.35 11.77
N LEU A 112 2.02 27.47 11.33
CA LEU A 112 2.87 28.61 11.66
C LEU A 112 2.50 29.77 10.73
N ILE A 113 2.13 30.91 11.32
CA ILE A 113 1.97 32.17 10.59
C ILE A 113 3.05 33.12 11.08
N THR A 114 3.79 33.74 10.17
CA THR A 114 4.79 34.75 10.50
C THR A 114 4.48 36.10 9.88
N GLN A 115 4.82 37.17 10.59
CA GLN A 115 4.74 38.55 10.12
C GLN A 115 6.05 39.25 10.38
N GLN A 116 6.52 39.99 9.37
CA GLN A 116 7.71 40.81 9.47
C GLN A 116 7.33 42.28 9.60
N TYR A 117 8.04 42.98 10.46
CA TYR A 117 8.06 44.43 10.59
C TYR A 117 9.51 44.91 10.53
N THR A 118 9.71 46.19 10.24
CA THR A 118 11.04 46.81 10.28
C THR A 118 10.93 48.13 11.02
N LEU A 119 11.82 48.35 12.01
CA LEU A 119 11.93 49.61 12.75
C LEU A 119 13.35 50.15 12.69
N LYS A 120 13.49 51.46 12.48
CA LYS A 120 14.75 52.19 12.62
C LYS A 120 14.91 52.73 14.04
N ALA A 121 16.11 53.22 14.33
CA ALA A 121 16.42 53.90 15.58
C ALA A 121 15.38 54.96 15.95
N GLY A 122 14.78 54.85 17.14
CA GLY A 122 13.76 55.75 17.66
C GLY A 122 12.33 55.52 17.14
N GLU A 123 12.13 54.66 16.13
CA GLU A 123 10.79 54.32 15.63
C GLU A 123 10.07 53.35 16.58
N LYS A 124 8.74 53.48 16.65
CA LYS A 124 7.85 52.57 17.39
C LYS A 124 6.84 51.96 16.43
N LEU A 125 6.46 50.72 16.70
CA LEU A 125 5.36 50.09 15.97
C LEU A 125 4.04 50.78 16.37
N THR A 126 3.33 51.33 15.38
CA THR A 126 2.09 52.11 15.58
C THR A 126 0.83 51.26 15.52
N GLU A 127 0.97 49.96 15.25
CA GLU A 127 -0.12 48.99 15.24
C GLU A 127 0.09 47.91 16.30
N ALA A 128 -1.01 47.35 16.79
CA ALA A 128 -0.97 46.16 17.64
C ALA A 128 -0.48 44.95 16.82
N ILE A 129 0.33 44.10 17.43
CA ILE A 129 0.84 42.86 16.83
C ILE A 129 -0.29 41.84 16.82
N LYS A 130 -1.06 41.88 15.74
CA LYS A 130 -2.17 40.97 15.47
C LYS A 130 -1.94 40.26 14.15
N VAL A 131 -2.52 39.07 14.03
CA VAL A 131 -2.46 38.31 12.79
C VAL A 131 -3.19 39.07 11.68
N LYS A 132 -2.56 39.24 10.51
CA LYS A 132 -3.15 39.91 9.34
C LYS A 132 -3.87 38.94 8.41
N GLU A 133 -3.59 37.64 8.53
CA GLU A 133 -4.27 36.60 7.75
C GLU A 133 -5.75 36.50 8.14
N ALA A 134 -6.64 36.50 7.15
CA ALA A 134 -8.08 36.41 7.37
C ALA A 134 -8.49 35.09 8.04
N LYS A 135 -9.64 35.10 8.72
CA LYS A 135 -10.26 33.92 9.36
C LYS A 135 -9.40 33.27 10.46
N GLN A 136 -8.48 34.01 11.07
CA GLN A 136 -7.68 33.55 12.20
C GLN A 136 -8.28 34.01 13.54
N ASP A 137 -9.52 33.62 13.80
CA ASP A 137 -10.27 33.99 15.02
C ASP A 137 -9.68 33.30 16.28
N PHE A 138 -8.88 32.26 16.08
CA PHE A 138 -8.22 31.46 17.11
C PHE A 138 -6.73 31.42 16.81
N VAL A 139 -6.03 32.45 17.27
CA VAL A 139 -4.60 32.65 17.03
C VAL A 139 -3.91 33.01 18.34
N GLN A 140 -2.69 32.53 18.52
CA GLN A 140 -1.86 32.90 19.65
C GLN A 140 -0.52 33.43 19.16
N LEU A 141 -0.11 34.62 19.62
CA LEU A 141 1.27 35.10 19.47
C LEU A 141 2.17 34.21 20.34
N GLN A 142 3.14 33.56 19.71
CA GLN A 142 4.01 32.57 20.35
C GLN A 142 5.45 33.09 20.53
N ALA A 143 5.92 33.91 19.60
CA ALA A 143 7.22 34.57 19.70
C ALA A 143 7.20 35.93 19.00
N LEU A 144 8.02 36.86 19.50
CA LEU A 144 8.32 38.12 18.86
C LEU A 144 9.80 38.40 18.98
N THR A 145 10.53 38.34 17.87
CA THR A 145 11.99 38.36 17.88
C THR A 145 12.51 39.45 16.96
N ALA A 146 13.45 40.26 17.43
CA ALA A 146 14.07 41.32 16.63
C ALA A 146 15.52 41.00 16.28
N TYR A 147 15.92 41.33 15.05
CA TYR A 147 17.22 41.03 14.46
C TYR A 147 17.92 42.32 14.04
N GLY A 148 19.08 42.58 14.65
CA GLY A 148 19.90 43.75 14.39
C GLY A 148 20.89 43.52 13.24
N THR A 149 21.41 44.62 12.67
CA THR A 149 22.35 44.56 11.54
C THR A 149 23.69 43.92 11.87
N ASN A 150 24.07 43.79 13.15
CA ASN A 150 25.33 43.15 13.56
C ASN A 150 25.12 41.71 14.06
N GLY A 151 23.99 41.10 13.71
CA GLY A 151 23.64 39.73 14.14
C GLY A 151 23.05 39.65 15.55
N GLU A 152 22.72 40.78 16.17
CA GLU A 152 22.03 40.78 17.46
C GLU A 152 20.61 40.18 17.33
N VAL A 153 20.18 39.39 18.32
CA VAL A 153 18.82 38.83 18.40
C VAL A 153 18.22 39.16 19.76
N LEU A 154 17.01 39.73 19.78
CA LEU A 154 16.31 40.11 21.00
C LEU A 154 14.93 39.45 21.06
N ASP A 155 14.61 38.82 22.19
CA ASP A 155 13.24 38.43 22.52
C ASP A 155 12.46 39.67 22.99
N LEU A 156 11.45 40.03 22.22
CA LEU A 156 10.57 41.16 22.48
C LEU A 156 9.19 40.73 22.98
N LEU A 157 8.89 39.42 23.06
CA LEU A 157 7.58 38.95 23.51
C LEU A 157 7.21 39.50 24.91
N PRO A 158 8.13 39.55 25.91
CA PRO A 158 7.83 40.14 27.21
C PRO A 158 7.54 41.65 27.18
N LYS A 159 7.82 42.33 26.06
CA LYS A 159 7.58 43.76 25.86
C LYS A 159 6.26 44.05 25.13
N VAL A 160 5.51 43.01 24.76
CA VAL A 160 4.17 43.14 24.19
C VAL A 160 3.17 43.36 25.33
N GLN A 161 2.41 44.45 25.23
CA GLN A 161 1.37 44.81 26.20
C GLN A 161 0.10 43.99 25.99
N ALA A 162 -0.80 43.99 26.98
CA ALA A 162 -2.04 43.20 26.93
C ALA A 162 -2.98 43.58 25.77
N ASP A 163 -2.89 44.81 25.27
CA ASP A 163 -3.63 45.30 24.09
C ASP A 163 -2.97 44.91 22.74
N GLY A 164 -1.81 44.24 22.80
CA GLY A 164 -1.02 43.80 21.65
C GLY A 164 0.00 44.81 21.16
N PHE A 165 0.13 45.99 21.77
CA PHE A 165 1.14 46.97 21.35
C PHE A 165 2.54 46.62 21.88
N LEU A 166 3.56 46.89 21.06
CA LEU A 166 4.96 46.67 21.43
C LEU A 166 5.54 47.90 22.14
N ASN A 167 5.92 47.73 23.41
CA ASN A 167 6.65 48.77 24.16
C ASN A 167 8.17 48.62 23.97
N TRP A 168 8.64 48.86 22.75
CA TRP A 168 10.06 48.82 22.41
C TRP A 168 10.36 49.67 21.16
N SER A 169 11.55 50.25 21.12
CA SER A 169 12.11 50.92 19.95
C SER A 169 13.62 50.63 19.86
N PRO A 170 14.19 50.44 18.66
CA PRO A 170 15.64 50.30 18.52
C PRO A 170 16.37 51.56 18.99
N GLY A 171 17.46 51.39 19.74
CA GLY A 171 18.33 52.51 20.11
C GLY A 171 19.26 52.98 18.99
N ARG A 172 19.56 52.09 18.03
CA ARG A 172 20.44 52.34 16.87
C ARG A 172 20.14 51.35 15.75
N GLY A 173 20.51 51.71 14.52
CA GLY A 173 20.41 50.84 13.35
C GLY A 173 18.98 50.58 12.87
N SER A 174 18.83 49.62 11.97
CA SER A 174 17.55 49.10 11.48
C SER A 174 17.38 47.67 11.98
N TRP A 175 16.18 47.31 12.43
CA TRP A 175 15.89 46.01 12.99
C TRP A 175 14.70 45.38 12.28
N ASP A 176 14.85 44.11 11.89
CA ASP A 176 13.74 43.30 11.42
C ASP A 176 13.10 42.58 12.60
N ILE A 177 11.78 42.66 12.73
CA ILE A 177 11.01 42.06 13.82
C ILE A 177 10.12 40.99 13.21
N TYR A 178 10.23 39.77 13.70
CA TYR A 178 9.40 38.64 13.29
C TYR A 178 8.45 38.27 14.43
N ALA A 179 7.15 38.36 14.15
CA ALA A 179 6.11 37.79 14.99
C ALA A 179 5.76 36.40 14.47
N ALA A 180 5.78 35.39 15.34
CA ALA A 180 5.34 34.03 15.04
C ALA A 180 4.05 33.70 15.79
N PHE A 181 3.05 33.21 15.08
CA PHE A 181 1.74 32.87 15.61
C PHE A 181 1.42 31.40 15.36
N ALA A 182 0.78 30.77 16.34
CA ALA A 182 0.06 29.52 16.14
C ALA A 182 -1.34 29.85 15.61
N GLY A 183 -1.51 29.74 14.28
CA GLY A 183 -2.80 29.90 13.60
C GLY A 183 -3.44 28.56 13.26
N LYS A 184 -4.67 28.56 12.75
CA LYS A 184 -5.39 27.34 12.38
C LYS A 184 -5.46 27.15 10.87
N THR A 185 -5.36 25.90 10.41
CA THR A 185 -5.56 25.55 8.99
C THR A 185 -7.03 25.70 8.60
N ARG A 186 -7.94 25.49 9.58
CA ARG A 186 -9.40 25.41 9.40
C ARG A 186 -9.82 24.33 8.41
N GLN A 187 -8.96 23.34 8.18
CA GLN A 187 -9.30 22.18 7.37
C GLN A 187 -10.48 21.47 8.01
N MET A 188 -11.48 21.17 7.19
CA MET A 188 -12.60 20.31 7.56
C MET A 188 -12.29 18.88 7.13
N VAL A 189 -12.86 17.92 7.84
CA VAL A 189 -12.88 16.51 7.41
C VAL A 189 -13.43 16.43 5.99
N LYS A 190 -12.68 15.80 5.09
CA LYS A 190 -13.11 15.55 3.71
C LYS A 190 -14.08 14.39 3.70
N ARG A 191 -15.07 14.44 2.81
CA ARG A 191 -15.98 13.32 2.56
C ARG A 191 -16.79 12.88 3.79
N ALA A 192 -16.96 13.76 4.79
CA ALA A 192 -17.57 13.38 6.07
C ALA A 192 -18.97 12.76 5.90
N ALA A 193 -19.24 11.74 6.71
CA ALA A 193 -20.58 11.20 6.86
C ALA A 193 -21.42 12.11 7.78
N PRO A 194 -22.76 11.99 7.78
CA PRO A 194 -23.60 12.66 8.76
C PRO A 194 -23.13 12.41 10.19
N GLY A 195 -22.90 13.47 10.95
CA GLY A 195 -22.37 13.44 12.32
C GLY A 195 -20.84 13.39 12.40
N GLY A 196 -20.15 13.33 11.27
CA GLY A 196 -18.69 13.36 11.14
C GLY A 196 -18.13 14.73 10.75
N GLU A 197 -18.97 15.71 10.47
CA GLU A 197 -18.57 17.03 9.97
C GLU A 197 -17.88 17.86 11.07
N GLY A 198 -16.69 18.37 10.80
CA GLY A 198 -15.99 19.25 11.73
C GLY A 198 -14.54 19.52 11.32
N PHE A 199 -13.80 20.18 12.20
CA PHE A 199 -12.39 20.46 11.95
C PHE A 199 -11.55 19.18 12.02
N THR A 200 -10.53 19.11 11.18
CA THR A 200 -9.43 18.15 11.32
C THR A 200 -8.64 18.47 12.59
N LEU A 201 -8.33 17.46 13.41
CA LEU A 201 -7.60 17.66 14.67
C LEU A 201 -6.12 18.01 14.45
N ASP A 202 -5.50 18.63 15.45
CA ASP A 202 -4.05 18.82 15.50
C ASP A 202 -3.35 17.50 15.85
N HIS A 203 -2.79 16.82 14.85
CA HIS A 203 -2.12 15.53 15.02
C HIS A 203 -0.77 15.66 15.75
N LEU A 204 -0.26 16.87 15.93
CA LEU A 204 0.98 17.12 16.66
C LEU A 204 0.73 17.41 18.14
N ASP A 205 -0.53 17.60 18.56
CA ASP A 205 -0.90 17.90 19.94
C ASP A 205 -1.58 16.70 20.61
N LYS A 206 -1.03 16.24 21.74
CA LYS A 206 -1.56 15.08 22.45
C LYS A 206 -2.98 15.31 22.96
N ASN A 207 -3.28 16.51 23.46
CA ASN A 207 -4.59 16.82 24.02
C ASN A 207 -5.67 16.84 22.93
N ALA A 208 -5.37 17.38 21.74
CA ALA A 208 -6.27 17.33 20.59
C ALA A 208 -6.61 15.88 20.20
N VAL A 209 -5.60 14.98 20.20
CA VAL A 209 -5.80 13.55 19.96
C VAL A 209 -6.66 12.92 21.07
N ASP A 210 -6.40 13.22 22.34
CA ASP A 210 -7.20 12.69 23.46
C ASP A 210 -8.67 13.13 23.38
N VAL A 211 -8.93 14.40 23.04
CA VAL A 211 -10.28 14.94 22.81
C VAL A 211 -10.98 14.22 21.66
N TYR A 212 -10.25 13.93 20.58
CA TYR A 212 -10.79 13.18 19.45
C TYR A 212 -11.23 11.77 19.86
N LEU A 213 -10.32 11.03 20.51
CA LEU A 213 -10.53 9.63 20.90
C LEU A 213 -11.58 9.46 22.00
N LYS A 214 -11.75 10.47 22.88
CA LYS A 214 -12.78 10.46 23.92
C LYS A 214 -14.17 10.25 23.34
N ARG A 215 -14.50 10.84 22.18
CA ARG A 215 -15.81 10.65 21.54
C ARG A 215 -16.12 9.18 21.24
N PHE A 216 -15.11 8.43 20.79
CA PHE A 216 -15.24 7.00 20.52
C PHE A 216 -15.33 6.20 21.82
N SER A 217 -14.49 6.52 22.82
CA SER A 217 -14.57 5.89 24.15
C SER A 217 -15.95 6.05 24.79
N ASP A 218 -16.53 7.25 24.69
CA ASP A 218 -17.86 7.56 25.21
C ASP A 218 -18.94 6.73 24.47
N ALA A 219 -18.91 6.71 23.13
CA ALA A 219 -19.86 5.95 22.32
C ALA A 219 -19.77 4.43 22.54
N PHE A 220 -18.56 3.92 22.78
CA PHE A 220 -18.30 2.50 23.05
C PHE A 220 -18.53 2.10 24.51
N GLY A 221 -18.76 3.07 25.40
CA GLY A 221 -18.82 2.85 26.84
C GLY A 221 -17.54 2.23 27.41
N GLY A 222 -16.38 2.51 26.78
CA GLY A 222 -15.07 1.96 27.15
C GLY A 222 -14.91 0.44 26.98
N LYS A 223 -15.73 -0.21 26.14
CA LYS A 223 -15.73 -1.68 25.96
C LYS A 223 -15.36 -2.09 24.52
N PRO A 224 -14.81 -3.29 24.31
CA PRO A 224 -14.61 -3.85 22.98
C PRO A 224 -15.95 -4.00 22.23
N GLN A 225 -15.98 -3.56 20.98
CA GLN A 225 -17.18 -3.63 20.12
C GLN A 225 -17.15 -4.83 19.14
N GLY A 226 -16.13 -5.69 19.24
CA GLY A 226 -15.86 -6.77 18.29
C GLY A 226 -15.24 -6.31 16.96
N ILE A 227 -14.88 -5.03 16.87
CA ILE A 227 -14.00 -4.48 15.82
C ILE A 227 -12.59 -5.04 16.05
N ARG A 228 -12.01 -5.65 15.03
CA ARG A 228 -10.64 -6.17 15.07
C ARG A 228 -9.64 -5.03 15.01
N SER A 229 -9.72 -4.19 13.98
CA SER A 229 -8.79 -3.07 13.80
C SER A 229 -9.46 -1.71 13.61
N PHE A 230 -8.84 -0.70 14.21
CA PHE A 230 -9.09 0.71 13.96
C PHE A 230 -8.12 1.20 12.88
N PHE A 231 -8.66 1.80 11.83
CA PHE A 231 -7.92 2.28 10.67
C PHE A 231 -7.71 3.79 10.70
N ASN A 232 -6.54 4.24 10.21
CA ASN A 232 -6.24 5.63 9.85
C ASN A 232 -5.70 5.68 8.42
N ASP A 233 -6.34 6.52 7.60
CA ASP A 233 -6.00 6.78 6.20
C ASP A 233 -4.68 7.57 6.07
N SER A 234 -4.19 7.69 4.84
CA SER A 234 -3.00 8.44 4.49
C SER A 234 -3.05 9.89 5.01
N TYR A 235 -1.89 10.43 5.37
CA TYR A 235 -1.83 11.75 6.00
C TYR A 235 -2.11 12.85 4.98
N GLU A 236 -3.29 13.45 5.07
CA GLU A 236 -3.74 14.57 4.23
C GLU A 236 -4.12 15.81 5.07
N VAL A 237 -3.35 16.11 6.12
CA VAL A 237 -3.57 17.27 7.00
C VAL A 237 -2.87 18.50 6.42
N TYR A 238 -3.55 19.21 5.52
CA TYR A 238 -2.93 20.24 4.69
C TYR A 238 -2.54 21.49 5.47
N GLY A 239 -1.29 21.92 5.26
CA GLY A 239 -0.76 23.14 5.84
C GLY A 239 -0.57 23.08 7.36
N ALA A 240 -0.71 21.91 7.99
CA ALA A 240 -0.50 21.73 9.42
C ALA A 240 1.00 21.69 9.74
N THR A 241 1.60 22.87 9.80
CA THR A 241 3.05 23.07 9.98
C THR A 241 3.43 23.46 11.40
N TRP A 242 2.54 23.35 12.39
CA TRP A 242 2.84 23.82 13.73
C TRP A 242 1.90 23.23 14.77
N THR A 243 2.20 23.45 16.04
CA THR A 243 1.31 23.22 17.17
C THR A 243 1.65 24.18 18.32
N PRO A 244 0.73 24.54 19.23
CA PRO A 244 1.04 25.50 20.31
C PRO A 244 2.19 25.09 21.22
N THR A 245 2.49 23.79 21.32
CA THR A 245 3.60 23.27 22.15
C THR A 245 4.94 23.21 21.41
N PHE A 246 4.99 23.59 20.12
CA PHE A 246 6.14 23.31 19.24
C PHE A 246 7.44 23.95 19.74
N PHE A 247 7.44 25.21 20.19
CA PHE A 247 8.66 25.86 20.71
C PHE A 247 9.24 25.13 21.92
N GLN A 248 8.35 24.72 22.85
CA GLN A 248 8.74 24.00 24.04
C GLN A 248 9.32 22.63 23.69
N GLU A 249 8.64 21.87 22.83
CA GLU A 249 9.08 20.53 22.43
C GLU A 249 10.36 20.59 21.58
N PHE A 250 10.49 21.57 20.68
CA PHE A 250 11.72 21.80 19.94
C PHE A 250 12.90 22.08 20.89
N LYS A 251 12.74 23.01 21.83
CA LYS A 251 13.81 23.38 22.76
C LYS A 251 14.22 22.18 23.63
N LYS A 252 13.25 21.40 24.07
CA LYS A 252 13.45 20.16 24.84
C LYS A 252 14.20 19.10 24.02
N ASN A 253 13.83 18.87 22.76
CA ASN A 253 14.36 17.75 21.98
C ASN A 253 15.65 18.10 21.21
N ARG A 254 15.79 19.34 20.75
CA ARG A 254 16.93 19.82 19.95
C ARG A 254 17.95 20.60 20.76
N GLY A 255 17.57 21.14 21.92
CA GLY A 255 18.49 21.75 22.90
C GLY A 255 18.84 23.22 22.68
N TYR A 256 18.13 23.93 21.80
CA TYR A 256 18.26 25.38 21.58
C TYR A 256 16.91 26.02 21.28
N ASP A 257 16.83 27.35 21.34
CA ASP A 257 15.57 28.07 21.25
C ASP A 257 15.20 28.41 19.80
N LEU A 258 14.19 27.74 19.23
CA LEU A 258 13.75 28.03 17.85
C LEU A 258 13.17 29.46 17.71
N ALA A 259 12.69 30.07 18.79
CA ALA A 259 12.17 31.45 18.75
C ALA A 259 13.24 32.47 18.35
N THR A 260 14.53 32.17 18.54
CA THR A 260 15.62 33.04 18.09
C THR A 260 15.97 32.87 16.61
N HIS A 261 15.32 31.94 15.89
CA HIS A 261 15.64 31.58 14.51
C HIS A 261 14.46 31.69 13.54
N ILE A 262 13.43 32.49 13.85
CA ILE A 262 12.23 32.64 13.01
C ILE A 262 12.56 33.22 11.63
N ARG A 263 13.48 34.18 11.57
CA ARG A 263 13.95 34.76 10.30
C ARG A 263 14.53 33.68 9.40
N GLU A 264 15.39 32.83 9.93
CA GLU A 264 16.04 31.73 9.20
C GLU A 264 15.04 30.62 8.85
N LEU A 265 14.17 30.24 9.78
CA LEU A 265 13.16 29.19 9.60
C LEU A 265 12.19 29.53 8.45
N THR A 266 11.82 30.80 8.33
CA THR A 266 10.89 31.29 7.31
C THR A 266 11.56 31.90 6.09
N SER A 267 12.89 31.83 6.03
CA SER A 267 13.65 32.30 4.87
C SER A 267 13.28 31.51 3.61
N LYS A 268 13.24 32.24 2.50
CA LYS A 268 13.08 31.70 1.13
C LYS A 268 14.41 31.31 0.49
N ASP A 269 15.53 31.61 1.16
CA ASP A 269 16.84 31.14 0.73
C ASP A 269 16.87 29.60 0.75
N SER A 270 17.06 29.02 -0.43
CA SER A 270 17.08 27.58 -0.64
C SER A 270 18.49 27.00 -0.77
N THR A 271 19.55 27.81 -0.61
CA THR A 271 20.94 27.38 -0.79
C THR A 271 21.75 27.40 0.51
N SER A 272 21.29 28.12 1.54
CA SER A 272 21.97 28.19 2.84
C SER A 272 21.98 26.85 3.60
N GLU A 273 23.20 26.37 3.88
CA GLU A 273 23.44 25.19 4.72
C GLU A 273 22.89 25.38 6.15
N HIS A 274 23.06 26.58 6.72
CA HIS A 274 22.54 26.90 8.06
C HIS A 274 21.01 26.74 8.12
N ILE A 275 20.30 27.22 7.10
CA ILE A 275 18.84 27.08 7.01
C ILE A 275 18.44 25.61 6.80
N ALA A 276 19.18 24.86 5.97
CA ALA A 276 18.92 23.43 5.77
C ALA A 276 19.00 22.64 7.09
N ARG A 277 19.99 22.94 7.93
CA ARG A 277 20.19 22.31 9.25
C ARG A 277 19.09 22.66 10.24
N LEU A 278 18.74 23.95 10.34
CA LEU A 278 17.63 24.43 11.17
C LEU A 278 16.32 23.72 10.81
N LYS A 279 16.05 23.60 9.50
CA LYS A 279 14.84 22.95 9.00
C LYS A 279 14.87 21.43 9.17
N SER A 280 16.05 20.82 9.17
CA SER A 280 16.23 19.41 9.54
C SER A 280 15.79 19.17 10.99
N ASP A 281 16.26 19.99 11.95
CA ASP A 281 15.85 19.90 13.36
C ASP A 281 14.33 20.14 13.54
N TYR A 282 13.76 21.05 12.76
CA TYR A 282 12.32 21.30 12.75
C TYR A 282 11.53 20.07 12.25
N ARG A 283 11.98 19.44 11.15
CA ARG A 283 11.34 18.23 10.58
C ARG A 283 11.46 17.02 11.50
N GLU A 284 12.59 16.85 12.16
CA GLU A 284 12.77 15.81 13.19
C GLU A 284 11.83 16.04 14.39
N THR A 285 11.59 17.30 14.76
CA THR A 285 10.62 17.64 15.83
C THR A 285 9.18 17.35 15.39
N MET A 286 8.80 17.68 14.16
CA MET A 286 7.49 17.32 13.58
C MET A 286 7.26 15.81 13.60
N ASP A 287 8.26 15.04 13.19
CA ASP A 287 8.26 13.58 13.21
C ASP A 287 8.02 13.02 14.63
N GLU A 288 8.75 13.51 15.63
CA GLU A 288 8.60 13.08 17.02
C GLU A 288 7.23 13.39 17.60
N LEU A 289 6.69 14.57 17.31
CA LEU A 289 5.36 14.96 17.76
C LEU A 289 4.29 14.07 17.13
N LEU A 290 4.35 13.84 15.82
CA LEU A 290 3.40 12.96 15.14
C LEU A 290 3.49 11.51 15.67
N LEU A 291 4.71 11.00 15.86
CA LEU A 291 4.94 9.65 16.39
C LEU A 291 4.36 9.46 17.79
N HIS A 292 4.71 10.36 18.72
CA HIS A 292 4.36 10.20 20.13
C HIS A 292 2.92 10.65 20.44
N ASN A 293 2.52 11.82 19.94
CA ASN A 293 1.25 12.45 20.33
C ASN A 293 0.06 11.86 19.58
N PHE A 294 0.26 11.45 18.33
CA PHE A 294 -0.79 10.84 17.51
C PHE A 294 -0.64 9.32 17.38
N THR A 295 0.39 8.82 16.70
CA THR A 295 0.43 7.41 16.26
C THR A 295 0.47 6.44 17.44
N GLN A 296 1.35 6.67 18.41
CA GLN A 296 1.45 5.84 19.62
C GLN A 296 0.25 6.03 20.54
N ASN A 297 -0.22 7.27 20.72
CA ASN A 297 -1.36 7.57 21.58
C ASN A 297 -2.64 6.89 21.09
N TRP A 298 -2.93 6.96 19.79
CA TRP A 298 -4.06 6.27 19.16
C TRP A 298 -3.93 4.75 19.23
N THR A 299 -2.72 4.21 19.01
CA THR A 299 -2.48 2.75 19.14
C THR A 299 -2.72 2.27 20.57
N ASN A 300 -2.23 3.01 21.57
CA ASN A 300 -2.48 2.69 22.98
C ASN A 300 -3.97 2.74 23.33
N TRP A 301 -4.71 3.72 22.80
CA TRP A 301 -6.16 3.80 22.95
C TRP A 301 -6.88 2.59 22.34
N ALA A 302 -6.51 2.18 21.12
CA ALA A 302 -7.09 1.00 20.48
C ALA A 302 -6.84 -0.28 21.30
N HIS A 303 -5.65 -0.43 21.87
CA HIS A 303 -5.31 -1.57 22.73
C HIS A 303 -6.15 -1.62 24.01
N GLN A 304 -6.53 -0.47 24.59
CA GLN A 304 -7.47 -0.43 25.73
C GLN A 304 -8.84 -1.03 25.38
N LEU A 305 -9.24 -0.97 24.11
CA LEU A 305 -10.47 -1.56 23.58
C LEU A 305 -10.28 -3.01 23.09
N LYS A 306 -9.10 -3.61 23.31
CA LYS A 306 -8.72 -4.95 22.82
C LYS A 306 -8.76 -5.07 21.29
N SER A 307 -8.56 -3.96 20.59
CA SER A 307 -8.44 -3.88 19.13
C SER A 307 -7.01 -3.52 18.75
N VAL A 308 -6.67 -3.68 17.46
CA VAL A 308 -5.35 -3.33 16.91
C VAL A 308 -5.44 -2.11 15.98
N THR A 309 -4.34 -1.46 15.63
CA THR A 309 -4.32 -0.34 14.66
C THR A 309 -3.78 -0.72 13.29
N LYS A 310 -4.38 -0.14 12.25
CA LYS A 310 -3.92 -0.24 10.86
C LYS A 310 -3.73 1.16 10.27
N ASN A 311 -2.53 1.49 9.80
CA ASN A 311 -2.19 2.87 9.45
C ASN A 311 -1.49 3.01 8.13
N GLN A 312 -1.96 3.95 7.32
CA GLN A 312 -1.23 4.51 6.18
C GLN A 312 -0.40 5.70 6.64
N SER A 313 0.87 5.45 7.00
CA SER A 313 1.77 6.51 7.48
C SER A 313 2.27 7.45 6.39
N HIS A 314 2.16 7.07 5.12
CA HIS A 314 2.64 7.87 4.00
C HIS A 314 1.83 9.16 3.84
N GLY A 315 2.45 10.14 3.17
CA GLY A 315 1.98 11.52 3.12
C GLY A 315 2.32 12.35 4.36
N SER A 316 2.72 11.70 5.46
CA SER A 316 3.11 12.41 6.67
C SER A 316 4.46 13.11 6.50
N PRO A 317 4.72 14.18 7.29
CA PRO A 317 6.01 14.86 7.30
C PRO A 317 7.04 14.18 8.22
N GLY A 318 6.84 12.90 8.56
CA GLY A 318 7.68 12.15 9.49
C GLY A 318 8.39 10.95 8.85
N ASN A 319 9.18 10.24 9.65
CA ASN A 319 9.89 9.04 9.24
C ASN A 319 8.91 7.88 9.08
N LEU A 320 8.63 7.52 7.83
CA LEU A 320 7.63 6.49 7.51
C LEU A 320 7.92 5.15 8.20
N LEU A 321 9.19 4.74 8.34
CA LEU A 321 9.53 3.48 9.02
C LEU A 321 9.14 3.49 10.50
N ASP A 322 9.32 4.62 11.18
CA ASP A 322 9.02 4.75 12.60
C ASP A 322 7.50 4.86 12.83
N LEU A 323 6.80 5.62 11.98
CA LEU A 323 5.34 5.77 12.05
C LEU A 323 4.63 4.45 11.72
N TYR A 324 5.04 3.75 10.66
CA TYR A 324 4.56 2.38 10.41
C TYR A 324 4.98 1.43 11.54
N GLY A 325 6.17 1.62 12.09
CA GLY A 325 6.71 0.87 13.22
C GLY A 325 5.86 0.97 14.49
N ALA A 326 5.13 2.07 14.67
CA ALA A 326 4.35 2.35 15.87
C ALA A 326 2.94 1.74 15.92
N VAL A 327 2.43 1.19 14.81
CA VAL A 327 1.07 0.59 14.73
C VAL A 327 1.10 -0.93 14.62
N ASP A 328 -0.01 -1.63 14.82
CA ASP A 328 0.00 -3.12 14.75
C ASP A 328 0.08 -3.66 13.32
N ILE A 329 -0.52 -2.97 12.35
CA ILE A 329 -0.58 -3.34 10.93
C ILE A 329 -0.18 -2.14 10.07
N PRO A 330 1.07 -2.08 9.59
CA PRO A 330 1.47 -1.10 8.57
C PRO A 330 0.67 -1.31 7.28
N GLU A 331 0.09 -0.25 6.72
CA GLU A 331 -0.65 -0.29 5.46
C GLU A 331 -0.03 0.62 4.41
N THR A 332 0.33 0.10 3.24
CA THR A 332 0.68 0.90 2.07
C THR A 332 -0.55 1.14 1.18
N GLU A 333 -0.36 1.78 0.03
CA GLU A 333 -1.38 1.84 -1.02
C GLU A 333 -0.80 1.56 -2.41
N THR A 334 -1.66 1.13 -3.34
CA THR A 334 -1.38 1.20 -4.78
C THR A 334 -2.27 2.24 -5.44
N PHE A 335 -1.65 3.09 -6.26
CA PHE A 335 -2.33 4.16 -6.96
C PHE A 335 -1.91 4.15 -8.43
N GLY A 336 -2.88 3.97 -9.34
CA GLY A 336 -2.61 3.88 -10.78
C GLY A 336 -2.29 2.47 -11.28
N SER A 337 -1.83 2.36 -12.53
CA SER A 337 -1.54 1.09 -13.21
C SER A 337 -0.07 0.98 -13.60
N SER A 338 0.59 -0.07 -13.12
CA SER A 338 1.93 -0.46 -13.51
C SER A 338 1.96 -1.02 -14.94
N TYR A 339 3.08 -0.83 -15.63
CA TYR A 339 3.34 -1.54 -16.89
C TYR A 339 3.90 -2.95 -16.65
N PHE A 340 3.23 -3.97 -17.20
CA PHE A 340 3.74 -5.33 -17.26
C PHE A 340 3.79 -5.81 -18.72
N PRO A 341 4.95 -6.28 -19.22
CA PRO A 341 5.07 -6.78 -20.59
C PRO A 341 4.46 -8.19 -20.74
N ILE A 342 3.24 -8.42 -20.26
CA ILE A 342 2.53 -9.70 -20.37
C ILE A 342 1.68 -9.67 -21.66
N PRO A 343 1.87 -10.61 -22.62
CA PRO A 343 1.11 -10.62 -23.87
C PRO A 343 -0.40 -10.71 -23.62
N GLY A 344 -1.15 -9.79 -24.24
CA GLY A 344 -2.61 -9.71 -24.10
C GLY A 344 -3.09 -8.93 -22.88
N LEU A 345 -2.22 -8.51 -21.96
CA LEU A 345 -2.61 -7.67 -20.83
C LEU A 345 -2.94 -6.25 -21.32
N ARG A 346 -4.18 -5.81 -21.13
CA ARG A 346 -4.63 -4.47 -21.53
C ARG A 346 -4.02 -3.40 -20.62
N ARG A 347 -3.52 -2.31 -21.22
CA ARG A 347 -3.11 -1.08 -20.54
C ARG A 347 -3.26 0.12 -21.48
N ASP A 348 -4.50 0.59 -21.59
CA ASP A 348 -4.84 1.67 -22.51
C ASP A 348 -4.53 3.04 -21.89
N ALA A 349 -3.77 3.87 -22.62
CA ALA A 349 -3.32 5.18 -22.13
C ALA A 349 -4.48 6.15 -21.80
N THR A 350 -5.66 5.96 -22.41
CA THR A 350 -6.85 6.76 -22.12
C THR A 350 -7.54 6.39 -20.82
N ASP A 351 -7.25 5.20 -20.29
CA ASP A 351 -7.96 4.59 -19.16
C ASP A 351 -7.09 4.54 -17.90
N ILE A 352 -5.86 5.04 -17.97
CA ILE A 352 -4.90 5.07 -16.85
C ILE A 352 -4.43 6.49 -16.58
N ARG A 353 -4.02 6.73 -15.33
CA ARG A 353 -3.32 7.95 -14.94
C ARG A 353 -1.82 7.74 -15.07
N ASN A 354 -1.07 8.82 -15.32
CA ASN A 354 0.39 8.79 -15.45
C ASN A 354 1.10 8.74 -14.07
N VAL A 355 0.70 7.78 -13.23
CA VAL A 355 1.29 7.51 -11.92
C VAL A 355 1.37 5.99 -11.78
N ASP A 356 2.59 5.47 -11.65
CA ASP A 356 2.83 4.03 -11.51
C ASP A 356 3.11 3.71 -10.02
N PRO A 357 2.49 2.67 -9.44
CA PRO A 357 2.87 2.18 -8.12
C PRO A 357 4.37 1.85 -8.03
N ASP A 358 5.01 2.21 -6.91
CA ASP A 358 6.43 1.93 -6.69
C ASP A 358 6.63 0.82 -5.62
N PRO A 359 7.23 -0.33 -5.98
CA PRO A 359 7.47 -1.42 -5.03
C PRO A 359 8.42 -1.06 -3.88
N ILE A 360 9.40 -0.18 -4.11
CA ILE A 360 10.33 0.26 -3.05
C ILE A 360 9.59 1.14 -2.05
N MET A 361 8.64 1.96 -2.49
CA MET A 361 7.75 2.70 -1.59
C MET A 361 6.90 1.75 -0.74
N SER A 362 6.30 0.73 -1.35
CA SER A 362 5.53 -0.30 -0.63
C SER A 362 6.36 -1.04 0.42
N LYS A 363 7.67 -1.19 0.18
CA LYS A 363 8.59 -1.81 1.15
C LYS A 363 8.78 -1.02 2.44
N PHE A 364 8.41 0.26 2.54
CA PHE A 364 8.43 0.95 3.84
C PHE A 364 7.46 0.31 4.85
N ALA A 365 6.25 -0.04 4.41
CA ALA A 365 5.26 -0.70 5.26
C ALA A 365 5.69 -2.14 5.63
N SER A 366 6.11 -2.95 4.64
CA SER A 366 6.54 -4.33 4.90
C SER A 366 7.83 -4.39 5.73
N SER A 367 8.79 -3.49 5.51
CA SER A 367 10.01 -3.42 6.32
C SER A 367 9.70 -3.10 7.78
N ALA A 368 8.81 -2.15 8.05
CA ALA A 368 8.38 -1.83 9.41
C ALA A 368 7.66 -3.01 10.08
N ALA A 369 6.87 -3.79 9.32
CA ALA A 369 6.26 -5.02 9.82
C ALA A 369 7.31 -6.08 10.14
N HIS A 370 8.20 -6.39 9.20
CA HIS A 370 9.22 -7.43 9.33
C HIS A 370 10.21 -7.15 10.47
N THR A 371 10.77 -5.93 10.49
CA THR A 371 11.75 -5.52 11.50
C THR A 371 11.14 -5.39 12.89
N GLY A 372 9.85 -5.06 12.98
CA GLY A 372 9.07 -5.06 14.22
C GLY A 372 8.57 -6.44 14.66
N GLY A 373 8.72 -7.48 13.83
CA GLY A 373 8.23 -8.84 14.12
C GLY A 373 6.71 -9.00 14.00
N LYS A 374 6.05 -8.09 13.28
CA LYS A 374 4.59 -8.10 13.04
C LYS A 374 4.23 -9.13 11.98
N LYS A 375 3.05 -9.75 12.11
CA LYS A 375 2.59 -10.80 11.20
C LYS A 375 2.05 -10.23 9.88
N LEU A 376 1.40 -9.07 9.93
CA LEU A 376 0.66 -8.49 8.80
C LEU A 376 1.31 -7.19 8.33
N ALA A 377 1.41 -7.06 7.02
CA ALA A 377 1.61 -5.79 6.32
C ALA A 377 0.53 -5.73 5.23
N SER A 378 -0.27 -4.68 5.25
CA SER A 378 -1.44 -4.56 4.38
C SER A 378 -1.27 -3.52 3.27
N SER A 379 -2.20 -3.53 2.33
CA SER A 379 -2.28 -2.50 1.29
C SER A 379 -3.73 -2.20 0.98
N GLU A 380 -4.06 -0.91 0.95
CA GLU A 380 -5.13 -0.42 0.10
C GLU A 380 -4.77 -0.71 -1.36
N THR A 381 -5.65 -1.37 -2.10
CA THR A 381 -5.28 -2.04 -3.35
C THR A 381 -6.25 -1.71 -4.47
N PHE A 382 -5.67 -1.36 -5.63
CA PHE A 382 -6.31 -1.04 -6.91
C PHE A 382 -6.90 0.38 -7.02
N THR A 383 -6.52 1.31 -6.14
CA THR A 383 -6.99 2.69 -6.22
C THR A 383 -6.58 3.30 -7.56
N TRP A 384 -7.57 3.74 -8.34
CA TRP A 384 -7.37 4.29 -9.70
C TRP A 384 -6.60 3.37 -10.65
N LEU A 385 -6.76 2.05 -10.53
CA LEU A 385 -6.07 1.10 -11.42
C LEU A 385 -6.37 1.38 -12.89
N THR A 386 -7.65 1.45 -13.27
CA THR A 386 -8.09 2.02 -14.56
C THR A 386 -9.37 2.83 -14.35
N GLU A 387 -10.00 3.31 -15.42
CA GLU A 387 -11.34 3.89 -15.31
C GLU A 387 -12.37 2.92 -14.70
N HIS A 388 -13.30 3.45 -13.90
CA HIS A 388 -14.22 2.73 -13.00
C HIS A 388 -14.74 1.37 -13.49
N PHE A 389 -15.22 1.34 -14.74
CA PHE A 389 -15.95 0.21 -15.30
C PHE A 389 -15.14 -0.58 -16.34
N LYS A 390 -13.84 -0.28 -16.45
CA LYS A 390 -12.94 -0.83 -17.46
C LYS A 390 -11.85 -1.74 -16.89
N THR A 391 -11.84 -1.97 -15.59
CA THR A 391 -10.88 -2.87 -14.93
C THR A 391 -11.36 -4.31 -15.00
N SER A 392 -10.52 -5.21 -15.53
CA SER A 392 -10.75 -6.66 -15.46
C SER A 392 -9.88 -7.33 -14.39
N PHE A 393 -10.30 -8.51 -13.92
CA PHE A 393 -9.51 -9.26 -12.92
C PHE A 393 -8.12 -9.68 -13.44
N SER A 394 -7.95 -9.82 -14.75
CA SER A 394 -6.65 -10.10 -15.37
C SER A 394 -5.66 -8.95 -15.17
N GLN A 395 -6.13 -7.69 -15.17
CA GLN A 395 -5.34 -6.50 -14.83
C GLN A 395 -5.02 -6.41 -13.33
N CYS A 396 -5.92 -6.89 -12.46
CA CYS A 396 -5.70 -6.90 -11.01
C CYS A 396 -4.60 -7.87 -10.56
N LYS A 397 -4.44 -9.02 -11.24
CA LYS A 397 -3.49 -10.06 -10.84
C LYS A 397 -2.06 -9.52 -10.70
N PRO A 398 -1.40 -8.98 -11.74
CA PRO A 398 0.00 -8.59 -11.64
C PRO A 398 0.26 -7.47 -10.63
N GLU A 399 -0.71 -6.59 -10.39
CA GLU A 399 -0.63 -5.55 -9.35
C GLU A 399 -0.62 -6.17 -7.93
N ALA A 400 -1.49 -7.14 -7.65
CA ALA A 400 -1.48 -7.86 -6.37
C ALA A 400 -0.17 -8.66 -6.17
N GLU A 401 0.35 -9.25 -7.25
CA GLU A 401 1.62 -9.97 -7.21
C GLU A 401 2.81 -9.05 -6.91
N GLN A 402 2.81 -7.83 -7.45
CA GLN A 402 3.83 -6.82 -7.17
C GLN A 402 3.85 -6.44 -5.68
N LEU A 403 2.67 -6.29 -5.06
CA LEU A 403 2.55 -6.08 -3.62
C LEU A 403 3.08 -7.27 -2.80
N PHE A 404 2.76 -8.50 -3.20
CA PHE A 404 3.31 -9.70 -2.56
C PHE A 404 4.83 -9.76 -2.63
N LEU A 405 5.41 -9.40 -3.78
CA LEU A 405 6.87 -9.31 -3.97
C LEU A 405 7.50 -8.21 -3.11
N ALA A 406 6.76 -7.13 -2.81
CA ALA A 406 7.18 -6.10 -1.87
C ALA A 406 7.06 -6.55 -0.40
N GLY A 407 6.47 -7.72 -0.11
CA GLY A 407 6.30 -8.25 1.24
C GLY A 407 4.95 -7.92 1.90
N ILE A 408 4.02 -7.31 1.16
CA ILE A 408 2.63 -7.17 1.59
C ILE A 408 1.98 -8.54 1.62
N ASN A 409 1.14 -8.82 2.61
CA ASN A 409 0.49 -10.11 2.77
C ASN A 409 -0.97 -10.01 3.23
N HIS A 410 -1.56 -8.80 3.21
CA HIS A 410 -2.96 -8.57 3.60
C HIS A 410 -3.62 -7.49 2.72
N ILE A 411 -4.26 -7.90 1.64
CA ILE A 411 -4.89 -7.05 0.62
C ILE A 411 -6.24 -6.52 1.13
N PHE A 412 -6.43 -5.20 1.01
CA PHE A 412 -7.72 -4.53 1.11
C PHE A 412 -8.08 -3.91 -0.23
N TYR A 413 -9.22 -4.27 -0.81
CA TYR A 413 -9.70 -3.59 -2.01
C TYR A 413 -10.10 -2.16 -1.68
N HIS A 414 -9.76 -1.24 -2.59
CA HIS A 414 -10.28 0.11 -2.68
C HIS A 414 -11.24 0.20 -3.89
N GLY A 415 -12.53 -0.09 -3.71
CA GLY A 415 -13.16 -0.62 -2.52
C GLY A 415 -14.49 -1.25 -2.87
N THR A 416 -15.34 -1.49 -1.87
CA THR A 416 -16.69 -1.99 -2.08
C THR A 416 -17.68 -0.98 -1.52
N THR A 417 -18.52 -0.37 -2.35
CA THR A 417 -19.56 0.52 -1.86
C THR A 417 -20.77 -0.27 -1.38
N ASN A 418 -21.29 0.04 -0.19
CA ASN A 418 -22.57 -0.49 0.24
C ASN A 418 -23.68 0.10 -0.64
N SER A 419 -24.46 -0.76 -1.31
CA SER A 419 -25.64 -0.34 -2.06
C SER A 419 -26.87 -1.14 -1.60
N PRO A 420 -27.98 -0.48 -1.22
CA PRO A 420 -29.24 -1.15 -0.94
C PRO A 420 -29.81 -1.89 -2.15
N THR A 421 -30.47 -3.02 -1.91
CA THR A 421 -31.06 -3.88 -2.97
C THR A 421 -32.20 -3.23 -3.75
N ASN A 422 -32.84 -2.20 -3.23
CA ASN A 422 -33.91 -1.44 -3.88
C ASN A 422 -33.39 -0.28 -4.75
N VAL A 423 -32.07 -0.04 -4.78
CA VAL A 423 -31.47 0.97 -5.67
C VAL A 423 -31.28 0.35 -7.06
N PRO A 424 -31.77 0.98 -8.15
CA PRO A 424 -31.54 0.50 -9.50
C PRO A 424 -30.04 0.39 -9.83
N TRP A 425 -29.70 -0.55 -10.71
CA TRP A 425 -28.33 -0.69 -11.23
C TRP A 425 -27.83 0.66 -11.81
N PRO A 426 -26.58 1.07 -11.56
CA PRO A 426 -25.45 0.31 -10.98
C PRO A 426 -25.42 0.26 -9.45
N GLY A 427 -26.46 0.75 -8.78
CA GLY A 427 -26.46 0.95 -7.33
C GLY A 427 -25.61 2.15 -6.91
N TRP A 428 -25.30 2.22 -5.62
CA TRP A 428 -24.37 3.22 -5.10
C TRP A 428 -22.93 2.81 -5.34
N LEU A 429 -22.13 3.79 -5.74
CA LEU A 429 -20.73 3.64 -6.09
C LEU A 429 -19.91 4.70 -5.35
N PHE A 430 -18.60 4.47 -5.24
CA PHE A 430 -17.68 5.42 -4.65
C PHE A 430 -16.98 6.21 -5.75
N TYR A 431 -16.68 7.48 -5.52
CA TYR A 431 -16.18 8.38 -6.58
C TYR A 431 -14.85 7.94 -7.21
N ALA A 432 -14.11 7.05 -6.57
CA ALA A 432 -12.81 6.58 -7.03
C ALA A 432 -12.84 5.11 -7.42
N SER A 433 -12.24 4.81 -8.57
CA SER A 433 -12.04 3.46 -9.10
C SER A 433 -11.18 2.62 -8.12
N VAL A 434 -11.40 1.31 -7.96
CA VAL A 434 -12.12 0.36 -8.84
C VAL A 434 -13.42 -0.15 -8.22
N GLU A 435 -14.39 -0.49 -9.09
CA GLU A 435 -15.69 -1.05 -8.71
C GLU A 435 -15.63 -2.52 -8.29
N MET A 436 -15.05 -2.82 -7.14
CA MET A 436 -14.99 -4.16 -6.56
C MET A 436 -16.24 -4.46 -5.71
N ASN A 437 -17.42 -4.43 -6.33
CA ASN A 437 -18.70 -4.54 -5.63
C ASN A 437 -19.70 -5.53 -6.28
N PRO A 438 -20.75 -5.99 -5.56
CA PRO A 438 -21.69 -6.99 -6.06
C PRO A 438 -22.55 -6.60 -7.25
N ASN A 439 -22.60 -5.32 -7.63
CA ASN A 439 -23.31 -4.85 -8.81
C ASN A 439 -22.43 -4.88 -10.07
N ASN A 440 -21.12 -5.13 -9.90
CA ASN A 440 -20.21 -5.34 -11.02
C ASN A 440 -20.54 -6.66 -11.72
N SER A 441 -20.69 -6.62 -13.04
CA SER A 441 -20.97 -7.81 -13.86
C SER A 441 -19.91 -8.90 -13.75
N LEU A 442 -18.68 -8.57 -13.33
CA LEU A 442 -17.63 -9.56 -13.05
C LEU A 442 -17.81 -10.29 -11.70
N TRP A 443 -18.62 -9.75 -10.78
CA TRP A 443 -18.75 -10.27 -9.41
C TRP A 443 -19.09 -11.76 -9.29
N PRO A 444 -19.96 -12.36 -10.14
CA PRO A 444 -20.24 -13.80 -10.10
C PRO A 444 -18.98 -14.68 -10.20
N GLN A 445 -17.88 -14.14 -10.75
CA GLN A 445 -16.62 -14.85 -10.91
C GLN A 445 -15.48 -14.29 -10.03
N ALA A 446 -15.76 -13.38 -9.09
CA ALA A 446 -14.78 -12.78 -8.18
C ALA A 446 -14.03 -13.80 -7.30
N GLN A 447 -14.65 -14.96 -7.04
CA GLN A 447 -14.00 -16.07 -6.33
C GLN A 447 -12.69 -16.52 -7.01
N GLY A 448 -12.54 -16.33 -8.32
CA GLY A 448 -11.31 -16.63 -9.04
C GLY A 448 -10.11 -15.88 -8.44
N LEU A 449 -10.18 -14.54 -8.48
CA LEU A 449 -9.16 -13.65 -7.91
C LEU A 449 -9.03 -13.82 -6.39
N ASN A 450 -10.16 -13.90 -5.68
CA ASN A 450 -10.15 -13.97 -4.21
C ASN A 450 -9.50 -15.27 -3.71
N ASN A 451 -9.74 -16.40 -4.36
CA ASN A 451 -9.11 -17.67 -3.98
C ASN A 451 -7.61 -17.69 -4.31
N TYR A 452 -7.18 -17.00 -5.37
CA TYR A 452 -5.76 -16.84 -5.69
C TYR A 452 -5.05 -16.04 -4.61
N ILE A 453 -5.56 -14.85 -4.28
CA ILE A 453 -5.05 -14.01 -3.19
C ILE A 453 -5.04 -14.82 -1.88
N ALA A 454 -6.12 -15.54 -1.59
CA ALA A 454 -6.23 -16.31 -0.36
C ALA A 454 -5.12 -17.37 -0.21
N ARG A 455 -4.80 -18.09 -1.30
CA ARG A 455 -3.73 -19.07 -1.32
C ARG A 455 -2.36 -18.42 -1.19
N CYS A 456 -2.08 -17.33 -1.92
CA CYS A 456 -0.82 -16.60 -1.80
C CYS A 456 -0.61 -16.10 -0.36
N GLN A 457 -1.60 -15.40 0.20
CA GLN A 457 -1.52 -14.87 1.56
C GLN A 457 -1.41 -15.97 2.62
N SER A 458 -1.98 -17.16 2.39
CA SER A 458 -1.84 -18.28 3.35
C SER A 458 -0.39 -18.68 3.59
N ILE A 459 0.44 -18.68 2.54
CA ILE A 459 1.89 -18.93 2.64
C ILE A 459 2.62 -17.68 3.15
N LEU A 460 2.29 -16.51 2.60
CA LEU A 460 2.94 -15.25 2.98
C LEU A 460 2.66 -14.84 4.44
N GLN A 461 1.68 -15.44 5.11
CA GLN A 461 1.38 -15.21 6.53
C GLN A 461 1.80 -16.35 7.49
N SER A 462 2.15 -17.55 7.00
CA SER A 462 2.42 -18.73 7.85
C SER A 462 3.89 -18.91 8.29
N GLY A 463 4.84 -18.22 7.67
CA GLY A 463 6.28 -18.25 8.01
C GLY A 463 6.84 -16.97 8.66
N LYS A 464 8.15 -16.76 8.49
CA LYS A 464 8.84 -15.48 8.74
C LYS A 464 9.46 -14.96 7.43
N PRO A 465 9.64 -13.64 7.26
CA PRO A 465 10.37 -13.12 6.11
C PRO A 465 11.80 -13.67 6.12
N ASP A 466 12.35 -14.02 4.96
CA ASP A 466 13.71 -14.54 4.81
C ASP A 466 14.57 -13.56 4.00
N ASN A 467 14.80 -12.39 4.59
CA ASN A 467 15.60 -11.30 4.04
C ASN A 467 17.00 -11.32 4.66
N GLU A 468 18.04 -11.36 3.83
CA GLU A 468 19.42 -11.40 4.30
C GLU A 468 20.01 -10.01 4.59
N LEU A 469 19.47 -8.95 3.97
CA LEU A 469 20.00 -7.60 4.10
C LEU A 469 19.08 -6.68 4.91
N LEU A 470 19.68 -5.84 5.75
CA LEU A 470 19.04 -4.67 6.34
C LEU A 470 19.65 -3.42 5.70
N ILE A 471 18.85 -2.54 5.11
CA ILE A 471 19.34 -1.31 4.44
C ILE A 471 18.95 -0.10 5.27
N TYR A 472 19.93 0.71 5.66
CA TYR A 472 19.69 1.98 6.36
C TYR A 472 18.98 2.99 5.45
N TRP A 473 17.91 3.61 5.93
CA TRP A 473 17.21 4.72 5.30
C TRP A 473 17.81 6.06 5.78
N PRO A 474 18.60 6.78 4.95
CA PRO A 474 19.26 8.02 5.35
C PRO A 474 18.30 9.21 5.29
N ILE A 475 17.34 9.27 6.21
CA ILE A 475 16.27 10.29 6.18
C ILE A 475 16.79 11.72 6.26
N TYR A 476 17.94 11.95 6.90
CA TYR A 476 18.53 13.27 7.01
C TYR A 476 18.99 13.86 5.67
N ASP A 477 19.29 13.05 4.67
CA ASP A 477 19.57 13.56 3.31
C ASP A 477 18.28 14.09 2.64
N VAL A 478 17.12 13.59 3.08
CA VAL A 478 15.81 14.12 2.66
C VAL A 478 15.47 15.37 3.44
N TRP A 479 15.67 15.38 4.76
CA TRP A 479 15.32 16.48 5.65
C TRP A 479 16.30 17.67 5.64
N ASN A 480 17.58 17.48 5.32
CA ASN A 480 18.57 18.57 5.31
C ASN A 480 18.50 19.37 4.00
N LYS A 481 17.35 20.03 3.77
CA LYS A 481 17.09 20.90 2.63
C LYS A 481 16.57 22.26 3.08
N ALA A 482 17.18 23.34 2.59
CA ALA A 482 16.75 24.70 2.93
C ALA A 482 15.40 25.09 2.31
N LYS A 483 15.02 24.47 1.19
CA LYS A 483 13.73 24.70 0.53
C LYS A 483 12.56 24.12 1.34
N GLY A 484 11.46 24.87 1.40
CA GLY A 484 10.21 24.47 2.07
C GLY A 484 10.35 24.46 3.60
N LEU A 485 9.23 24.46 4.32
CA LEU A 485 9.23 24.20 5.76
C LEU A 485 8.86 22.73 5.98
N ASP A 486 7.66 22.38 5.51
CA ASP A 486 7.13 21.03 5.51
C ASP A 486 7.80 20.10 4.48
N MET A 487 7.74 18.79 4.70
CA MET A 487 8.30 17.74 3.83
C MET A 487 7.43 16.47 3.88
N ALA A 488 6.24 16.54 3.29
CA ALA A 488 5.34 15.40 3.17
C ALA A 488 5.92 14.29 2.28
N LEU A 489 6.00 13.06 2.79
CA LEU A 489 6.53 11.90 2.05
C LEU A 489 5.38 11.11 1.39
N LYS A 490 4.80 11.67 0.33
CA LYS A 490 3.63 11.12 -0.37
C LYS A 490 4.01 10.05 -1.38
N VAL A 491 3.11 9.07 -1.61
CA VAL A 491 3.35 8.00 -2.60
C VAL A 491 3.26 8.48 -4.04
N HIS A 492 2.51 9.56 -4.31
CA HIS A 492 2.35 10.11 -5.66
C HIS A 492 3.48 11.08 -6.05
N ASP A 493 4.33 11.47 -5.09
CA ASP A 493 5.45 12.41 -5.29
C ASP A 493 6.81 11.70 -5.08
N VAL A 494 6.89 10.36 -5.23
CA VAL A 494 8.12 9.58 -5.02
C VAL A 494 9.27 9.98 -5.93
N ASP A 495 8.98 10.55 -7.10
CA ASP A 495 9.95 11.11 -8.04
C ASP A 495 10.72 12.29 -7.43
N GLU A 496 10.13 13.00 -6.45
CA GLU A 496 10.74 14.18 -5.82
C GLU A 496 11.61 13.84 -4.61
N TRP A 497 11.13 12.97 -3.73
CA TRP A 497 11.77 12.72 -2.43
C TRP A 497 12.49 11.38 -2.34
N LEU A 498 12.07 10.36 -3.10
CA LEU A 498 12.59 8.99 -2.99
C LEU A 498 13.53 8.62 -4.14
N HIS A 499 13.07 8.70 -5.39
CA HIS A 499 13.81 8.26 -6.58
C HIS A 499 15.21 8.88 -6.75
N PRO A 500 15.41 10.17 -6.42
CA PRO A 500 16.73 10.80 -6.56
C PRO A 500 17.78 10.20 -5.62
N THR A 501 17.36 9.60 -4.50
CA THR A 501 18.25 9.13 -3.43
C THR A 501 19.15 7.97 -3.87
N ALA A 502 20.35 7.89 -3.28
CA ALA A 502 21.22 6.73 -3.45
C ALA A 502 20.59 5.46 -2.86
N PHE A 503 19.84 5.60 -1.77
CA PHE A 503 19.05 4.51 -1.16
C PHE A 503 18.10 3.85 -2.16
N TYR A 504 17.30 4.62 -2.90
CA TYR A 504 16.35 4.06 -3.85
C TYR A 504 17.07 3.32 -4.98
N LYS A 505 18.09 3.96 -5.57
CA LYS A 505 18.89 3.40 -6.67
C LYS A 505 19.57 2.09 -6.26
N LEU A 506 20.14 2.04 -5.05
CA LEU A 506 20.76 0.84 -4.49
C LEU A 506 19.71 -0.26 -4.25
N SER A 507 18.60 0.06 -3.59
CA SER A 507 17.53 -0.90 -3.28
C SER A 507 16.95 -1.53 -4.55
N LYS A 508 16.66 -0.72 -5.57
CA LYS A 508 16.18 -1.19 -6.89
C LYS A 508 17.20 -2.08 -7.58
N THR A 509 18.49 -1.74 -7.49
CA THR A 509 19.58 -2.54 -8.06
C THR A 509 19.74 -3.89 -7.35
N LEU A 510 19.69 -3.91 -6.01
CA LEU A 510 19.81 -5.13 -5.22
C LEU A 510 18.62 -6.07 -5.44
N SER A 511 17.40 -5.53 -5.47
CA SER A 511 16.18 -6.31 -5.75
C SER A 511 16.26 -6.97 -7.13
N LYS A 512 16.58 -6.21 -8.18
CA LYS A 512 16.77 -6.75 -9.54
C LYS A 512 17.92 -7.75 -9.65
N SER A 513 18.91 -7.64 -8.77
CA SER A 513 20.06 -8.56 -8.74
C SER A 513 19.76 -9.83 -7.94
N GLY A 514 18.58 -9.98 -7.32
CA GLY A 514 18.20 -11.19 -6.61
C GLY A 514 18.57 -11.23 -5.14
N TYR A 515 18.73 -10.06 -4.50
CA TYR A 515 18.85 -9.95 -3.04
C TYR A 515 17.52 -9.55 -2.39
N SER A 516 17.29 -10.05 -1.18
CA SER A 516 16.11 -9.74 -0.37
C SER A 516 16.48 -8.89 0.85
N PHE A 517 15.67 -7.85 1.12
CA PHE A 517 16.01 -6.84 2.11
C PHE A 517 14.79 -6.20 2.79
N ASP A 518 15.04 -5.63 3.97
CA ASP A 518 14.17 -4.66 4.65
C ASP A 518 14.95 -3.38 4.98
N PHE A 519 14.22 -2.34 5.37
CA PHE A 519 14.76 -1.03 5.71
C PHE A 519 14.87 -0.79 7.21
N ALA A 520 15.83 0.04 7.62
CA ALA A 520 16.04 0.45 9.00
C ALA A 520 16.15 1.97 9.16
N SER A 521 15.46 2.51 10.16
CA SER A 521 15.62 3.88 10.65
C SER A 521 16.71 3.98 11.72
N ASP A 522 17.14 5.20 12.04
CA ASP A 522 18.00 5.49 13.19
C ASP A 522 17.46 4.92 14.50
N ARG A 523 16.16 5.10 14.77
CA ARG A 523 15.51 4.60 15.99
C ARG A 523 15.53 3.08 16.07
N LEU A 524 15.28 2.39 14.95
CA LEU A 524 15.39 0.93 14.88
C LEU A 524 16.82 0.46 15.12
N LEU A 525 17.83 1.11 14.51
CA LEU A 525 19.23 0.74 14.69
C LEU A 525 19.70 0.96 16.13
N LYS A 526 19.24 2.03 16.79
CA LYS A 526 19.54 2.33 18.19
C LYS A 526 19.15 1.19 19.14
N GLN A 527 18.03 0.51 18.87
CA GLN A 527 17.56 -0.63 19.67
C GLN A 527 18.01 -2.01 19.14
N SER A 528 18.67 -2.04 17.97
CA SER A 528 19.13 -3.29 17.38
C SER A 528 20.31 -3.88 18.15
N THR A 529 20.41 -5.20 18.11
CA THR A 529 21.44 -5.99 18.81
C THR A 529 22.06 -7.02 17.86
N VAL A 530 23.12 -7.70 18.31
CA VAL A 530 23.74 -8.79 17.56
C VAL A 530 23.63 -10.09 18.35
N ASN A 531 23.17 -11.14 17.68
CA ASN A 531 23.15 -12.49 18.21
C ASN A 531 23.68 -13.45 17.16
N LYS A 532 24.73 -14.23 17.50
CA LYS A 532 25.41 -15.15 16.57
C LYS A 532 25.81 -14.50 15.24
N ALA A 533 26.41 -13.31 15.32
CA ALA A 533 26.81 -12.47 14.18
C ALA A 533 25.65 -11.97 13.28
N LEU A 534 24.40 -12.21 13.65
CA LEU A 534 23.22 -11.70 12.95
C LEU A 534 22.63 -10.49 13.69
N ILE A 535 22.09 -9.53 12.93
CA ILE A 535 21.47 -8.32 13.45
C ILE A 535 20.02 -8.62 13.80
N SER A 536 19.65 -8.42 15.06
CA SER A 536 18.29 -8.60 15.57
C SER A 536 17.66 -7.24 15.88
N THR A 537 16.57 -6.92 15.19
CA THR A 537 15.82 -5.65 15.33
C THR A 537 14.69 -5.73 16.36
N ASN A 538 14.14 -6.93 16.58
CA ASN A 538 13.12 -7.25 17.57
C ASN A 538 13.24 -8.73 17.94
N ALA A 539 12.85 -9.13 19.17
CA ALA A 539 12.91 -10.52 19.63
C ALA A 539 12.12 -11.52 18.76
N THR A 540 11.07 -11.05 18.09
CA THR A 540 10.20 -11.88 17.24
C THR A 540 10.49 -11.75 15.74
N ALA A 541 11.24 -10.71 15.33
CA ALA A 541 11.65 -10.50 13.95
C ALA A 541 12.64 -11.56 13.46
N ALA A 542 12.72 -11.72 12.13
CA ALA A 542 13.80 -12.51 11.53
C ALA A 542 15.10 -11.70 11.58
N PRO A 543 16.24 -12.31 11.92
CA PRO A 543 17.51 -11.59 11.99
C PRO A 543 18.17 -11.44 10.60
N TYR A 544 18.99 -10.41 10.43
CA TYR A 544 19.66 -10.05 9.17
C TYR A 544 21.15 -10.40 9.19
N GLN A 545 21.73 -10.71 8.03
CA GLN A 545 23.14 -11.11 7.92
C GLN A 545 24.11 -9.93 7.80
N VAL A 546 23.63 -8.80 7.30
CA VAL A 546 24.46 -7.61 7.05
C VAL A 546 23.61 -6.34 7.07
N LEU A 547 24.18 -5.27 7.64
CA LEU A 547 23.66 -3.91 7.50
C LEU A 547 24.34 -3.24 6.30
N ILE A 548 23.54 -2.69 5.39
CA ILE A 548 24.01 -1.89 4.27
C ILE A 548 23.68 -0.43 4.54
N VAL A 549 24.70 0.41 4.43
CA VAL A 549 24.58 1.86 4.50
C VAL A 549 24.78 2.39 3.08
N PRO A 550 23.68 2.79 2.39
CA PRO A 550 23.81 3.47 1.11
C PRO A 550 24.65 4.73 1.25
N GLN A 551 25.14 5.26 0.13
CA GLN A 551 25.78 6.57 0.14
C GLN A 551 24.82 7.58 0.76
N CYS A 552 25.29 8.25 1.81
CA CYS A 552 24.57 9.32 2.48
C CYS A 552 25.53 10.43 2.87
N GLU A 553 25.03 11.66 2.93
CA GLU A 553 25.81 12.84 3.29
C GLU A 553 25.72 13.10 4.80
N MET A 554 24.51 13.05 5.33
CA MET A 554 24.17 13.42 6.71
C MET A 554 23.94 12.17 7.58
N MET A 555 24.71 12.05 8.67
CA MET A 555 24.54 11.00 9.67
C MET A 555 24.89 11.51 11.07
N SER A 556 24.07 11.17 12.07
CA SER A 556 24.39 11.50 13.45
C SER A 556 25.59 10.68 13.97
N PRO A 557 26.45 11.24 14.84
CA PRO A 557 27.51 10.47 15.48
C PRO A 557 26.98 9.24 16.22
N GLU A 558 25.81 9.35 16.85
CA GLU A 558 25.16 8.28 17.59
C GLU A 558 24.78 7.10 16.69
N THR A 559 24.26 7.37 15.49
CA THR A 559 23.92 6.33 14.51
C THR A 559 25.18 5.65 13.99
N LEU A 560 26.24 6.40 13.66
CA LEU A 560 27.53 5.82 13.26
C LEU A 560 28.13 4.96 14.37
N ASP A 561 28.18 5.47 15.61
CA ASP A 561 28.71 4.74 16.77
C ASP A 561 27.91 3.46 17.04
N GLN A 562 26.59 3.50 16.87
CA GLN A 562 25.76 2.31 16.98
C GLN A 562 26.08 1.28 15.89
N MET A 563 26.30 1.70 14.63
CA MET A 563 26.73 0.80 13.56
C MET A 563 28.10 0.16 13.86
N ILE A 564 29.04 0.95 14.38
CA ILE A 564 30.36 0.47 14.82
C ILE A 564 30.21 -0.52 15.98
N LYS A 565 29.32 -0.25 16.95
CA LYS A 565 29.03 -1.15 18.06
C LYS A 565 28.42 -2.47 17.60
N LEU A 566 27.47 -2.43 16.67
CA LEU A 566 26.92 -3.64 16.04
C LEU A 566 28.05 -4.45 15.39
N ALA A 567 28.92 -3.82 14.61
CA ALA A 567 30.06 -4.49 14.00
C ALA A 567 31.02 -5.09 15.06
N SER A 568 31.36 -4.34 16.10
CA SER A 568 32.22 -4.81 17.19
C SER A 568 31.65 -6.07 17.88
N ASN A 569 30.32 -6.13 18.01
CA ASN A 569 29.59 -7.26 18.56
C ASN A 569 29.39 -8.43 17.59
N GLY A 570 29.97 -8.38 16.39
CA GLY A 570 29.98 -9.50 15.44
C GLY A 570 29.20 -9.29 14.16
N ALA A 571 28.47 -8.18 13.99
CA ALA A 571 27.75 -7.93 12.75
C ALA A 571 28.69 -7.61 11.58
N LYS A 572 28.18 -7.81 10.37
CA LYS A 572 28.77 -7.28 9.14
C LYS A 572 28.08 -5.98 8.77
N VAL A 573 28.85 -4.95 8.41
CA VAL A 573 28.33 -3.66 7.93
C VAL A 573 29.02 -3.31 6.62
N ILE A 574 28.28 -2.90 5.60
CA ILE A 574 28.81 -2.42 4.32
C ILE A 574 28.41 -0.96 4.15
N PHE A 575 29.40 -0.07 4.11
CA PHE A 575 29.22 1.30 3.66
C PHE A 575 29.45 1.39 2.16
N GLN A 576 28.49 1.96 1.43
CA GLN A 576 28.71 2.32 0.04
C GLN A 576 29.67 3.51 -0.08
N ALA A 577 29.49 4.48 0.81
CA ALA A 577 30.40 5.58 1.08
C ALA A 577 30.29 5.93 2.58
N LEU A 578 31.34 6.54 3.15
CA LEU A 578 31.27 7.06 4.52
C LEU A 578 30.47 8.37 4.55
N PRO A 579 29.70 8.64 5.61
CA PRO A 579 29.00 9.92 5.78
C PRO A 579 29.99 11.09 5.85
N GLN A 580 29.55 12.27 5.42
CA GLN A 580 30.41 13.44 5.31
C GLN A 580 30.20 14.44 6.45
N ASP A 581 28.97 14.57 6.94
CA ASP A 581 28.61 15.56 7.95
C ASP A 581 27.46 15.07 8.85
N VAL A 582 27.14 15.85 9.88
CA VAL A 582 26.03 15.61 10.82
C VAL A 582 24.80 16.41 10.42
N PRO A 583 23.57 16.00 10.74
CA PRO A 583 22.37 16.84 10.58
C PRO A 583 22.23 17.89 11.71
N GLY A 584 21.39 18.90 11.53
CA GLY A 584 20.97 19.82 12.62
C GLY A 584 22.00 20.88 13.03
N LEU A 585 21.60 21.80 13.92
CA LEU A 585 22.41 22.96 14.35
C LEU A 585 23.03 22.85 15.74
N ASN A 586 22.36 22.20 16.69
CA ASN A 586 22.83 22.24 18.07
C ASN A 586 24.22 21.60 18.19
N ASN A 587 25.13 22.24 18.92
CA ASN A 587 26.50 21.78 19.14
C ASN A 587 27.20 21.29 17.85
N LEU A 588 26.97 21.97 16.72
CA LEU A 588 27.36 21.51 15.39
C LEU A 588 28.84 21.11 15.30
N GLU A 589 29.75 21.99 15.69
CA GLU A 589 31.19 21.72 15.61
C GLU A 589 31.65 20.62 16.56
N THR A 590 31.00 20.49 17.72
CA THR A 590 31.24 19.37 18.63
C THR A 590 30.81 18.05 18.00
N ARG A 591 29.62 17.99 17.40
CA ARG A 591 29.11 16.78 16.74
C ARG A 591 29.88 16.44 15.47
N ARG A 592 30.32 17.43 14.69
CA ARG A 592 31.26 17.25 13.57
C ARG A 592 32.59 16.66 14.04
N THR A 593 33.13 17.17 15.13
CA THR A 593 34.34 16.63 15.76
C THR A 593 34.13 15.18 16.21
N GLN A 594 32.98 14.85 16.81
CA GLN A 594 32.61 13.49 17.21
C GLN A 594 32.49 12.56 16.00
N LEU A 595 31.79 12.97 14.94
CA LEU A 595 31.67 12.19 13.70
C LEU A 595 33.05 11.90 13.11
N LYS A 596 33.91 12.93 12.97
CA LYS A 596 35.29 12.78 12.50
C LYS A 596 36.09 11.83 13.38
N ALA A 597 35.97 11.94 14.70
CA ALA A 597 36.63 11.05 15.64
C ALA A 597 36.16 9.60 15.49
N SER A 598 34.87 9.36 15.27
CA SER A 598 34.33 8.02 15.05
C SER A 598 34.69 7.45 13.68
N LEU A 599 34.71 8.27 12.63
CA LEU A 599 35.24 7.89 11.31
C LEU A 599 36.73 7.55 11.37
N ALA A 600 37.53 8.29 12.14
CA ALA A 600 38.96 8.01 12.31
C ALA A 600 39.25 6.67 13.01
N LYS A 601 38.29 6.11 13.76
CA LYS A 601 38.39 4.75 14.33
C LYS A 601 38.30 3.66 13.25
N LEU A 602 37.79 3.97 12.06
CA LEU A 602 37.64 3.03 10.96
C LEU A 602 38.97 2.87 10.20
N ILE A 603 39.82 1.96 10.67
CA ILE A 603 41.15 1.74 10.08
C ILE A 603 41.05 0.69 8.97
N PHE A 604 40.69 1.14 7.77
CA PHE A 604 40.56 0.27 6.61
C PHE A 604 41.91 -0.25 6.11
N ARG A 605 41.93 -1.52 5.73
CA ARG A 605 42.99 -2.15 4.93
C ARG A 605 42.43 -2.51 3.57
N ASP A 606 43.30 -2.57 2.57
CA ASP A 606 42.91 -3.03 1.24
C ASP A 606 42.47 -4.50 1.31
N GLY A 607 41.32 -4.77 0.71
CA GLY A 607 40.77 -6.10 0.46
C GLY A 607 40.82 -6.44 -1.02
N VAL A 608 40.04 -7.44 -1.42
CA VAL A 608 39.94 -7.87 -2.83
C VAL A 608 39.04 -6.93 -3.63
N ASP A 609 39.24 -6.87 -4.95
CA ASP A 609 38.35 -6.19 -5.90
C ASP A 609 38.05 -4.71 -5.59
N GLY A 610 39.00 -4.00 -4.95
CA GLY A 610 38.85 -2.59 -4.57
C GLY A 610 38.03 -2.36 -3.30
N ILE A 611 37.63 -3.42 -2.60
CA ILE A 611 36.90 -3.34 -1.32
C ILE A 611 37.88 -3.01 -0.21
N LYS A 612 37.56 -2.01 0.60
CA LYS A 612 38.27 -1.72 1.84
C LYS A 612 37.61 -2.46 3.00
N GLN A 613 38.40 -3.02 3.91
CA GLN A 613 37.91 -3.81 5.05
C GLN A 613 38.50 -3.35 6.37
N PHE A 614 37.68 -3.35 7.41
CA PHE A 614 38.08 -3.07 8.78
C PHE A 614 37.48 -4.13 9.70
N LYS A 615 38.34 -4.98 10.27
CA LYS A 615 37.94 -5.97 11.28
C LYS A 615 37.90 -5.30 12.65
N ILE A 616 36.79 -5.45 13.35
CA ILE A 616 36.59 -4.86 14.68
C ILE A 616 35.84 -5.83 15.59
N GLY A 617 36.39 -6.09 16.77
CA GLY A 617 35.85 -7.13 17.65
C GLY A 617 35.67 -8.45 16.90
N ALA A 618 34.45 -8.99 16.94
CA ALA A 618 34.09 -10.22 16.22
C ALA A 618 33.54 -10.00 14.80
N GLY A 619 33.34 -8.74 14.37
CA GLY A 619 32.67 -8.42 13.11
C GLY A 619 33.55 -7.73 12.08
N LEU A 620 32.89 -7.16 11.08
CA LEU A 620 33.54 -6.67 9.87
C LEU A 620 32.80 -5.46 9.30
N ILE A 621 33.53 -4.39 9.04
CA ILE A 621 33.04 -3.23 8.29
C ILE A 621 33.73 -3.23 6.93
N LEU A 622 32.94 -3.14 5.86
CA LEU A 622 33.42 -2.98 4.50
C LEU A 622 33.07 -1.60 3.96
N LEU A 623 33.94 -1.06 3.12
CA LEU A 623 33.69 0.15 2.33
C LEU A 623 33.87 -0.21 0.86
N ALA A 624 32.80 -0.11 0.08
CA ALA A 624 32.77 -0.49 -1.33
C ALA A 624 31.68 0.27 -2.09
N ASP A 625 32.04 0.92 -3.20
CA ASP A 625 31.13 1.62 -4.09
C ASP A 625 30.09 0.68 -4.76
N ASP A 626 30.53 -0.52 -5.17
CA ASP A 626 29.66 -1.62 -5.61
C ASP A 626 29.40 -2.60 -4.46
N VAL A 627 28.30 -2.36 -3.76
CA VAL A 627 27.80 -3.19 -2.65
C VAL A 627 27.67 -4.67 -3.05
N ARG A 628 27.40 -5.01 -4.32
CA ARG A 628 27.26 -6.41 -4.75
C ARG A 628 28.59 -7.15 -4.70
N LYS A 629 29.70 -6.48 -4.99
CA LYS A 629 31.05 -7.06 -4.84
C LYS A 629 31.34 -7.33 -3.36
N ALA A 630 31.01 -6.38 -2.49
CA ALA A 630 31.15 -6.55 -1.04
C ALA A 630 30.31 -7.73 -0.50
N LEU A 631 29.04 -7.85 -0.92
CA LEU A 631 28.18 -8.98 -0.56
C LEU A 631 28.78 -10.33 -0.99
N LYS A 632 29.27 -10.41 -2.22
CA LYS A 632 29.97 -11.60 -2.73
C LYS A 632 31.23 -11.93 -1.90
N ALA A 633 32.03 -10.93 -1.56
CA ALA A 633 33.26 -11.10 -0.78
C ALA A 633 33.01 -11.66 0.64
N ILE A 634 31.82 -11.41 1.21
CA ILE A 634 31.41 -11.96 2.52
C ILE A 634 30.49 -13.18 2.42
N ALA A 635 30.45 -13.81 1.24
CA ALA A 635 29.66 -15.00 0.91
C ALA A 635 28.15 -14.85 1.14
N ILE A 636 27.61 -13.64 0.94
CA ILE A 636 26.16 -13.43 0.83
C ILE A 636 25.80 -13.52 -0.65
N HIS A 637 25.14 -14.63 -1.01
CA HIS A 637 24.82 -14.96 -2.39
C HIS A 637 23.41 -14.50 -2.75
N ARG A 638 23.27 -13.84 -3.90
CA ARG A 638 21.99 -13.53 -4.53
C ARG A 638 21.31 -14.82 -5.02
N GLU A 639 19.99 -14.79 -5.23
CA GLU A 639 19.30 -15.81 -6.01
C GLU A 639 19.50 -15.54 -7.51
N THR A 640 20.17 -16.45 -8.22
CA THR A 640 20.42 -16.28 -9.67
C THR A 640 19.19 -16.52 -10.54
N LEU A 641 18.08 -16.98 -9.95
CA LEU A 641 16.82 -17.14 -10.66
C LEU A 641 16.34 -15.84 -11.33
N THR A 642 16.72 -14.68 -10.79
CA THR A 642 16.34 -13.38 -11.36
C THR A 642 16.97 -13.10 -12.72
N ASP A 643 18.03 -13.82 -13.11
CA ASP A 643 18.67 -13.69 -14.43
C ASP A 643 17.75 -14.17 -15.57
N THR A 644 16.74 -14.98 -15.24
CA THR A 644 15.69 -15.39 -16.17
C THR A 644 14.62 -14.31 -16.37
N GLY A 645 14.62 -13.27 -15.52
CA GLY A 645 13.57 -12.26 -15.43
C GLY A 645 12.47 -12.58 -14.41
N LEU A 646 12.49 -13.77 -13.78
CA LEU A 646 11.61 -14.09 -12.65
C LEU A 646 11.86 -13.15 -11.46
N GLN A 647 10.78 -12.80 -10.78
CA GLN A 647 10.84 -12.10 -9.50
C GLN A 647 10.49 -13.05 -8.36
N PHE A 648 10.96 -12.75 -7.14
CA PHE A 648 10.66 -13.60 -5.99
C PHE A 648 10.60 -12.88 -4.64
N ILE A 649 9.96 -13.55 -3.69
CA ILE A 649 10.14 -13.33 -2.25
C ILE A 649 10.23 -14.69 -1.54
N ARG A 650 10.89 -14.74 -0.38
CA ARG A 650 11.04 -15.96 0.42
C ARG A 650 10.36 -15.86 1.78
N ARG A 651 9.82 -17.00 2.22
CA ARG A 651 9.25 -17.19 3.56
C ARG A 651 9.91 -18.39 4.21
N LYS A 652 10.52 -18.19 5.37
CA LYS A 652 11.11 -19.26 6.17
C LYS A 652 10.06 -19.91 7.06
N THR A 653 10.05 -21.24 7.10
CA THR A 653 9.24 -22.04 8.03
C THR A 653 10.15 -22.81 8.98
N ASN A 654 9.56 -23.66 9.82
CA ASN A 654 10.32 -24.54 10.71
C ASN A 654 11.04 -25.68 9.97
N THR A 655 10.58 -26.07 8.78
CA THR A 655 11.09 -27.24 8.04
C THR A 655 11.79 -26.87 6.74
N GLY A 656 11.79 -25.60 6.34
CA GLY A 656 12.37 -25.18 5.08
C GLY A 656 12.00 -23.75 4.67
N LYS A 657 11.85 -23.53 3.37
CA LYS A 657 11.51 -22.22 2.79
C LYS A 657 10.52 -22.34 1.65
N TYR A 658 9.60 -21.38 1.60
CA TYR A 658 8.84 -21.09 0.39
C TYR A 658 9.53 -20.01 -0.43
N TYR A 659 9.57 -20.22 -1.74
CA TYR A 659 9.86 -19.21 -2.74
C TYR A 659 8.56 -18.91 -3.47
N TYR A 660 8.11 -17.66 -3.46
CA TYR A 660 7.05 -17.22 -4.35
C TYR A 660 7.70 -16.66 -5.62
N LEU A 661 7.41 -17.25 -6.77
CA LEU A 661 7.97 -16.89 -8.07
C LEU A 661 6.90 -16.29 -8.97
N VAL A 662 7.24 -15.22 -9.68
CA VAL A 662 6.31 -14.52 -10.57
C VAL A 662 6.99 -14.23 -11.92
N ASN A 663 6.32 -14.54 -13.02
CA ASN A 663 6.76 -14.20 -14.36
C ASN A 663 5.96 -13.03 -14.94
N HIS A 664 6.46 -11.82 -14.72
CA HIS A 664 5.93 -10.60 -15.35
C HIS A 664 6.61 -10.26 -16.68
N THR A 665 7.43 -11.16 -17.24
CA THR A 665 8.12 -10.91 -18.53
C THR A 665 7.23 -11.27 -19.72
N ALA A 666 7.61 -10.85 -20.93
CA ALA A 666 6.92 -11.24 -22.17
C ALA A 666 7.16 -12.69 -22.61
N LYS A 667 8.01 -13.43 -21.91
CA LYS A 667 8.50 -14.74 -22.35
C LYS A 667 8.03 -15.82 -21.40
N ASP A 668 7.66 -16.96 -21.97
CA ASP A 668 7.53 -18.20 -21.20
C ASP A 668 8.91 -18.67 -20.74
N ILE A 669 8.97 -19.20 -19.52
CA ILE A 669 10.22 -19.66 -18.89
C ILE A 669 10.09 -21.15 -18.60
N ASP A 670 10.91 -21.97 -19.28
CA ASP A 670 11.09 -23.40 -18.99
C ASP A 670 12.58 -23.68 -18.87
N THR A 671 13.08 -23.75 -17.64
CA THR A 671 14.52 -23.85 -17.37
C THR A 671 14.80 -24.47 -16.00
N GLU A 672 16.07 -24.79 -15.76
CA GLU A 672 16.55 -25.28 -14.47
C GLU A 672 17.16 -24.15 -13.65
N LEU A 673 16.58 -23.89 -12.48
CA LEU A 673 17.00 -22.85 -11.55
C LEU A 673 17.91 -23.42 -10.47
N SER A 674 18.96 -22.68 -10.14
CA SER A 674 19.72 -22.93 -8.90
C SER A 674 19.10 -22.10 -7.78
N LEU A 675 18.66 -22.77 -6.72
CA LEU A 675 18.19 -22.11 -5.50
C LEU A 675 19.31 -22.13 -4.47
N ASN A 676 19.42 -21.07 -3.67
CA ASN A 676 20.38 -21.08 -2.55
C ASN A 676 19.98 -22.08 -1.45
N GLU A 677 18.70 -22.38 -1.31
CA GLU A 677 18.20 -23.39 -0.38
C GLU A 677 18.22 -24.79 -1.02
N THR A 678 18.54 -25.82 -0.22
CA THR A 678 18.59 -27.22 -0.66
C THR A 678 17.56 -28.06 0.08
N GLY A 679 16.85 -28.94 -0.62
CA GLY A 679 15.88 -29.86 -0.02
C GLY A 679 15.03 -30.55 -1.08
N GLN A 680 14.00 -31.27 -0.64
CA GLN A 680 12.95 -31.74 -1.54
C GLN A 680 12.10 -30.54 -1.99
N VAL A 681 11.86 -30.39 -3.29
CA VAL A 681 11.15 -29.21 -3.82
C VAL A 681 9.77 -29.58 -4.34
N LEU A 682 8.73 -28.99 -3.77
CA LEU A 682 7.37 -29.07 -4.29
C LEU A 682 7.04 -27.81 -5.10
N ILE A 683 6.49 -28.00 -6.30
CA ILE A 683 5.80 -26.94 -7.03
C ILE A 683 4.35 -26.90 -6.55
N MET A 684 3.88 -25.69 -6.24
CA MET A 684 2.52 -25.42 -5.78
C MET A 684 1.95 -24.27 -6.60
N ASP A 685 0.85 -24.52 -7.30
CA ASP A 685 0.21 -23.55 -8.18
C ASP A 685 -0.92 -22.80 -7.45
N PRO A 686 -0.75 -21.50 -7.13
CA PRO A 686 -1.77 -20.71 -6.44
C PRO A 686 -2.98 -20.37 -7.30
N GLN A 687 -2.98 -20.64 -8.61
CA GLN A 687 -4.13 -20.51 -9.49
C GLN A 687 -5.00 -21.77 -9.46
N SER A 688 -4.42 -22.95 -9.67
CA SER A 688 -5.15 -24.22 -9.78
C SER A 688 -5.21 -25.09 -8.51
N SER A 689 -4.41 -24.75 -7.49
CA SER A 689 -4.16 -25.53 -6.26
C SER A 689 -3.37 -26.83 -6.47
N ASN A 690 -2.93 -27.11 -7.69
CA ASN A 690 -2.11 -28.28 -8.00
C ASN A 690 -0.79 -28.26 -7.21
N VAL A 691 -0.35 -29.44 -6.78
CA VAL A 691 0.93 -29.64 -6.08
C VAL A 691 1.62 -30.88 -6.64
N GLY A 692 2.94 -30.83 -6.77
CA GLY A 692 3.72 -31.98 -7.18
C GLY A 692 5.22 -31.79 -6.95
N LEU A 693 5.94 -32.90 -6.88
CA LEU A 693 7.39 -32.93 -6.71
C LEU A 693 8.10 -32.44 -7.96
N ALA A 694 8.91 -31.39 -7.83
CA ALA A 694 9.67 -30.84 -8.94
C ALA A 694 10.72 -31.84 -9.45
N ALA A 695 10.99 -31.81 -10.75
CA ALA A 695 12.15 -32.48 -11.31
C ALA A 695 13.42 -31.73 -10.89
N VAL A 696 14.38 -32.46 -10.32
CA VAL A 696 15.66 -31.91 -9.86
C VAL A 696 16.81 -32.67 -10.50
N HIS A 697 17.67 -31.97 -11.24
CA HIS A 697 18.87 -32.54 -11.85
C HIS A 697 20.09 -31.72 -11.41
N ASN A 698 21.14 -32.40 -10.94
CA ASN A 698 22.37 -31.74 -10.45
C ASN A 698 22.09 -30.59 -9.46
N LYS A 699 21.13 -30.80 -8.53
CA LYS A 699 20.64 -29.81 -7.54
C LYS A 699 19.95 -28.57 -8.14
N LYS A 700 19.61 -28.57 -9.43
CA LYS A 700 18.81 -27.53 -10.07
C LYS A 700 17.37 -27.97 -10.22
N VAL A 701 16.44 -27.07 -9.94
CA VAL A 701 15.00 -27.31 -9.98
C VAL A 701 14.46 -26.88 -11.33
N ARG A 702 13.81 -27.79 -12.07
CA ARG A 702 13.13 -27.39 -13.30
C ARG A 702 11.83 -26.64 -12.99
N VAL A 703 11.70 -25.44 -13.53
CA VAL A 703 10.50 -24.61 -13.44
C VAL A 703 9.99 -24.33 -14.85
N GLN A 704 8.68 -24.47 -15.04
CA GLN A 704 7.96 -24.12 -16.25
C GLN A 704 6.84 -23.14 -15.88
N LEU A 705 6.94 -21.89 -16.34
CA LEU A 705 6.07 -20.78 -15.96
C LEU A 705 5.81 -19.86 -17.16
N LYS A 706 4.55 -19.72 -17.58
CA LYS A 706 4.19 -18.84 -18.68
C LYS A 706 4.22 -17.37 -18.28
N SER A 707 4.28 -16.48 -19.27
CA SER A 707 4.08 -15.05 -19.03
C SER A 707 2.73 -14.81 -18.33
N GLY A 708 2.75 -14.08 -17.20
CA GLY A 708 1.58 -13.81 -16.37
C GLY A 708 1.28 -14.86 -15.29
N GLU A 709 2.03 -15.96 -15.20
CA GLU A 709 1.86 -16.97 -14.16
C GLU A 709 2.75 -16.76 -12.93
N SER A 710 2.38 -17.41 -11.83
CA SER A 710 3.14 -17.46 -10.58
C SER A 710 3.10 -18.86 -9.97
N LEU A 711 4.10 -19.21 -9.16
CA LEU A 711 4.22 -20.48 -8.45
C LEU A 711 4.82 -20.29 -7.07
N PHE A 712 4.51 -21.20 -6.16
CA PHE A 712 5.32 -21.42 -4.98
C PHE A 712 6.23 -22.64 -5.17
N LEU A 713 7.50 -22.50 -4.79
CA LEU A 713 8.39 -23.63 -4.54
C LEU A 713 8.54 -23.80 -3.03
N ASN A 714 8.07 -24.93 -2.49
CA ASN A 714 8.35 -25.31 -1.10
C ASN A 714 9.59 -26.20 -1.08
N VAL A 715 10.70 -25.67 -0.55
CA VAL A 715 11.94 -26.42 -0.33
C VAL A 715 11.91 -26.96 1.09
N ASP A 716 11.51 -28.22 1.25
CA ASP A 716 11.36 -28.91 2.53
C ASP A 716 12.57 -29.82 2.79
N GLN A 717 13.19 -29.66 3.96
CA GLN A 717 14.33 -30.47 4.38
C GLN A 717 13.91 -31.91 4.75
N ASN A 718 12.64 -32.11 5.13
CA ASN A 718 12.11 -33.41 5.57
C ASN A 718 10.99 -33.93 4.65
N GLY A 719 10.95 -33.46 3.40
CA GLY A 719 9.87 -33.76 2.47
C GLY A 719 9.70 -35.26 2.22
N THR A 720 8.45 -35.73 2.29
CA THR A 720 8.07 -37.15 2.07
C THR A 720 7.19 -37.35 0.84
N ALA A 721 6.91 -36.28 0.10
CA ALA A 721 6.02 -36.31 -1.06
C ALA A 721 6.63 -37.16 -2.18
N LYS A 722 5.76 -37.91 -2.88
CA LYS A 722 6.17 -38.86 -3.92
C LYS A 722 5.58 -38.59 -5.30
N THR A 723 4.51 -37.81 -5.40
CA THR A 723 3.81 -37.57 -6.67
C THR A 723 4.57 -36.53 -7.50
N PRO A 724 5.09 -36.88 -8.69
CA PRO A 724 5.82 -35.94 -9.54
C PRO A 724 4.93 -34.82 -10.08
N TRP A 725 5.52 -33.64 -10.27
CA TRP A 725 4.89 -32.56 -11.02
C TRP A 725 4.75 -32.94 -12.49
N VAL A 726 3.59 -32.64 -13.08
CA VAL A 726 3.30 -32.95 -14.49
C VAL A 726 3.73 -31.75 -15.35
N TYR A 727 4.93 -31.82 -15.92
CA TYR A 727 5.45 -30.83 -16.87
C TYR A 727 4.78 -30.96 -18.24
N LEU A 728 4.44 -29.83 -18.86
CA LEU A 728 3.85 -29.76 -20.20
C LEU A 728 4.98 -29.70 -21.23
N ASN A 729 5.57 -30.85 -21.58
CA ASN A 729 6.74 -30.93 -22.45
C ASN A 729 6.35 -30.82 -23.93
N LYS A 730 6.24 -31.96 -24.63
CA LYS A 730 5.99 -32.00 -26.06
C LYS A 730 4.50 -31.89 -26.30
N ALA A 731 4.08 -30.76 -26.86
CA ALA A 731 2.75 -30.65 -27.45
C ALA A 731 2.63 -31.71 -28.56
N ALA A 732 1.57 -32.50 -28.49
CA ALA A 732 1.21 -33.47 -29.51
C ALA A 732 0.22 -32.82 -30.47
N ASN A 733 -1.04 -33.27 -30.45
CA ASN A 733 -2.09 -32.73 -31.31
C ASN A 733 -2.96 -31.74 -30.54
N SER A 734 -3.35 -30.65 -31.21
CA SER A 734 -4.38 -29.73 -30.74
C SER A 734 -5.70 -29.99 -31.46
N ILE A 735 -6.78 -30.03 -30.69
CA ILE A 735 -8.15 -30.11 -31.17
C ILE A 735 -8.73 -28.71 -31.10
N ASN A 736 -9.04 -28.12 -32.25
CA ASN A 736 -9.77 -26.85 -32.31
C ASN A 736 -11.27 -27.14 -32.22
N LEU A 737 -11.95 -26.43 -31.31
CA LEU A 737 -13.39 -26.57 -31.10
C LEU A 737 -14.15 -25.69 -32.10
N ASN A 738 -14.09 -26.10 -33.37
CA ASN A 738 -14.70 -25.40 -34.51
C ASN A 738 -16.18 -25.77 -34.75
N GLN A 739 -16.78 -26.54 -33.84
CA GLN A 739 -18.19 -26.88 -33.93
C GLN A 739 -19.05 -25.64 -33.64
N SER A 740 -20.31 -25.65 -34.07
CA SER A 740 -21.25 -24.59 -33.71
C SER A 740 -21.39 -24.47 -32.20
N TRP A 741 -21.50 -23.23 -31.72
CA TRP A 741 -21.73 -22.89 -30.33
C TRP A 741 -23.13 -22.31 -30.18
N ASN A 742 -23.85 -22.73 -29.15
CA ASN A 742 -25.07 -22.04 -28.73
C ASN A 742 -24.70 -21.07 -27.62
N LEU A 743 -25.06 -19.80 -27.78
CA LEU A 743 -24.87 -18.74 -26.80
C LEU A 743 -26.23 -18.28 -26.29
N HIS A 744 -26.42 -18.40 -24.97
CA HIS A 744 -27.63 -17.98 -24.25
C HIS A 744 -27.27 -16.97 -23.16
N PHE A 745 -27.99 -15.85 -23.08
CA PHE A 745 -27.75 -14.81 -22.07
C PHE A 745 -28.63 -15.03 -20.85
N THR A 746 -28.02 -15.18 -19.68
CA THR A 746 -28.72 -15.62 -18.45
C THR A 746 -29.03 -14.48 -17.48
N GLU A 747 -28.21 -13.45 -17.45
CA GLU A 747 -28.33 -12.32 -16.52
C GLU A 747 -27.64 -11.09 -17.10
N GLY A 748 -28.18 -9.89 -16.86
CA GLY A 748 -27.58 -8.65 -17.31
C GLY A 748 -28.61 -7.61 -17.72
N GLY A 749 -28.17 -6.60 -18.44
CA GLY A 749 -29.07 -5.63 -19.07
C GLY A 749 -28.33 -4.65 -19.96
N PRO A 750 -29.04 -3.66 -20.55
CA PRO A 750 -30.38 -3.21 -20.17
C PRO A 750 -31.52 -4.20 -20.47
N GLU A 751 -31.37 -5.03 -21.49
CA GLU A 751 -32.27 -6.13 -21.84
C GLU A 751 -31.43 -7.39 -22.09
N LEU A 752 -32.04 -8.58 -21.97
CA LEU A 752 -31.38 -9.81 -22.41
C LEU A 752 -31.35 -9.86 -23.95
N PRO A 753 -30.16 -10.04 -24.56
CA PRO A 753 -30.04 -10.29 -25.99
C PRO A 753 -30.65 -11.64 -26.37
N ASP A 754 -30.98 -11.79 -27.65
CA ASP A 754 -31.57 -13.02 -28.15
C ASP A 754 -30.51 -14.14 -28.24
N ASP A 755 -30.93 -15.40 -28.10
CA ASP A 755 -30.04 -16.56 -28.24
C ASP A 755 -29.38 -16.62 -29.62
N GLN A 756 -28.10 -17.00 -29.64
CA GLN A 756 -27.28 -17.00 -30.86
C GLN A 756 -26.76 -18.41 -31.16
N GLN A 757 -26.82 -18.80 -32.43
CA GLN A 757 -26.12 -19.98 -32.93
C GLN A 757 -24.89 -19.52 -33.73
N LEU A 758 -23.70 -19.78 -33.19
CA LEU A 758 -22.45 -19.24 -33.69
C LEU A 758 -21.67 -20.33 -34.44
N ALA A 759 -21.46 -20.15 -35.74
CA ALA A 759 -20.52 -20.97 -36.50
C ALA A 759 -19.05 -20.66 -36.15
N LYS A 760 -18.79 -19.44 -35.68
CA LYS A 760 -17.49 -18.97 -35.22
C LYS A 760 -17.66 -18.08 -34.00
N LEU A 761 -16.77 -18.24 -33.02
CA LEU A 761 -16.68 -17.37 -31.86
C LEU A 761 -16.21 -15.96 -32.28
N VAL A 762 -16.86 -14.95 -31.74
CA VAL A 762 -16.64 -13.52 -32.02
C VAL A 762 -17.03 -12.72 -30.78
N SER A 763 -16.61 -11.45 -30.72
CA SER A 763 -17.10 -10.54 -29.68
C SER A 763 -18.61 -10.36 -29.81
N TRP A 764 -19.33 -10.37 -28.68
CA TRP A 764 -20.76 -10.06 -28.58
C TRP A 764 -21.11 -8.77 -29.32
N THR A 765 -20.26 -7.76 -29.22
CA THR A 765 -20.47 -6.42 -29.81
C THR A 765 -20.26 -6.38 -31.33
N THR A 766 -20.02 -7.53 -31.97
CA THR A 766 -19.96 -7.65 -33.44
C THR A 766 -21.15 -8.42 -34.02
N LEU A 767 -22.01 -8.99 -33.17
CA LEU A 767 -23.21 -9.69 -33.59
C LEU A 767 -24.32 -8.70 -33.98
N SER A 768 -25.30 -9.18 -34.75
CA SER A 768 -26.34 -8.33 -35.35
C SER A 768 -27.39 -7.82 -34.37
N ASP A 769 -27.54 -8.42 -33.19
CA ASP A 769 -28.48 -7.94 -32.17
C ASP A 769 -27.98 -6.61 -31.59
N PRO A 770 -28.69 -5.48 -31.80
CA PRO A 770 -28.26 -4.16 -31.34
C PRO A 770 -28.20 -4.05 -29.82
N LYS A 771 -28.92 -4.91 -29.06
CA LYS A 771 -28.87 -4.92 -27.58
C LYS A 771 -27.45 -5.18 -27.07
N LEU A 772 -26.64 -5.93 -27.82
CA LEU A 772 -25.29 -6.32 -27.43
C LEU A 772 -24.31 -5.15 -27.33
N GLN A 773 -24.59 -4.01 -27.99
CA GLN A 773 -23.77 -2.79 -27.87
C GLN A 773 -23.87 -2.15 -26.49
N ALA A 774 -24.98 -2.38 -25.78
CA ALA A 774 -25.27 -1.83 -24.45
C ALA A 774 -25.24 -2.90 -23.35
N PHE A 775 -25.04 -4.18 -23.71
CA PHE A 775 -25.19 -5.28 -22.78
C PHE A 775 -23.99 -5.41 -21.83
N SER A 776 -24.29 -5.52 -20.54
CA SER A 776 -23.35 -5.97 -19.51
C SER A 776 -24.00 -7.07 -18.67
N GLY A 777 -23.32 -8.20 -18.53
CA GLY A 777 -23.85 -9.38 -17.87
C GLY A 777 -23.15 -10.68 -18.25
N THR A 778 -23.93 -11.76 -18.29
CA THR A 778 -23.47 -13.14 -18.39
C THR A 778 -24.01 -13.80 -19.66
N GLY A 779 -23.11 -14.41 -20.44
CA GLY A 779 -23.43 -15.25 -21.59
C GLY A 779 -22.90 -16.67 -21.41
N VAL A 780 -23.72 -17.67 -21.68
CA VAL A 780 -23.40 -19.09 -21.54
C VAL A 780 -23.28 -19.74 -22.91
N TYR A 781 -22.07 -20.20 -23.21
CA TYR A 781 -21.73 -20.94 -24.41
C TYR A 781 -21.82 -22.44 -24.14
N THR A 782 -22.45 -23.19 -25.05
CA THR A 782 -22.45 -24.65 -25.04
C THR A 782 -22.04 -25.22 -26.39
N SER A 783 -21.26 -26.28 -26.36
CA SER A 783 -20.90 -27.04 -27.56
C SER A 783 -20.50 -28.48 -27.19
N SER A 784 -20.14 -29.27 -28.19
CA SER A 784 -19.63 -30.62 -28.02
C SER A 784 -18.57 -30.94 -29.05
N PHE A 785 -17.66 -31.84 -28.70
CA PHE A 785 -16.55 -32.25 -29.57
C PHE A 785 -16.21 -33.72 -29.33
N ASN A 786 -15.53 -34.34 -30.31
CA ASN A 786 -15.06 -35.71 -30.21
C ASN A 786 -13.54 -35.74 -29.97
N LEU A 787 -13.12 -36.49 -28.96
CA LEU A 787 -11.71 -36.80 -28.69
C LEU A 787 -11.42 -38.23 -29.19
N SER A 788 -10.67 -38.35 -30.28
CA SER A 788 -10.42 -39.64 -30.95
C SER A 788 -9.81 -40.70 -30.03
N SER A 789 -8.85 -40.31 -29.19
CA SER A 789 -8.28 -41.14 -28.14
C SER A 789 -7.73 -40.29 -27.00
N LYS A 790 -7.74 -40.83 -25.78
CA LYS A 790 -7.23 -40.16 -24.58
C LYS A 790 -5.93 -40.81 -24.10
N THR A 791 -4.86 -40.62 -24.85
CA THR A 791 -3.56 -41.28 -24.63
C THR A 791 -2.48 -40.38 -24.07
N ALA A 792 -2.66 -39.06 -24.11
CA ALA A 792 -1.65 -38.11 -23.63
C ALA A 792 -1.63 -38.03 -22.10
N LYS A 793 -0.49 -37.62 -21.54
CA LYS A 793 -0.31 -37.48 -20.09
C LYS A 793 -1.17 -36.36 -19.51
N GLU A 794 -1.32 -35.26 -20.24
CA GLU A 794 -2.16 -34.13 -19.85
C GLU A 794 -2.77 -33.46 -21.09
N TYR A 795 -3.88 -32.76 -20.87
CA TYR A 795 -4.56 -31.94 -21.87
C TYR A 795 -4.79 -30.55 -21.30
N VAL A 796 -4.54 -29.51 -22.08
CA VAL A 796 -4.76 -28.12 -21.67
C VAL A 796 -5.80 -27.48 -22.58
N LEU A 797 -6.89 -26.99 -21.98
CA LEU A 797 -7.85 -26.12 -22.63
C LEU A 797 -7.26 -24.71 -22.72
N ASN A 798 -7.32 -24.11 -23.89
CA ASN A 798 -6.96 -22.72 -24.14
C ASN A 798 -8.17 -21.99 -24.72
N LEU A 799 -8.64 -20.96 -24.01
CA LEU A 799 -9.70 -20.09 -24.50
C LEU A 799 -9.17 -18.96 -25.39
N ASN A 800 -7.85 -18.71 -25.36
CA ASN A 800 -7.19 -17.57 -25.98
C ASN A 800 -7.81 -16.24 -25.52
N GLU A 801 -8.67 -15.62 -26.33
CA GLU A 801 -9.22 -14.30 -26.07
C GLU A 801 -10.62 -14.39 -25.43
N VAL A 802 -10.74 -13.80 -24.23
CA VAL A 802 -11.93 -13.77 -23.38
C VAL A 802 -12.07 -12.36 -22.80
N ASP A 803 -13.23 -11.74 -23.03
CA ASP A 803 -13.58 -10.42 -22.48
C ASP A 803 -14.77 -10.59 -21.51
N GLU A 804 -14.54 -10.83 -20.22
CA GLU A 804 -13.23 -10.73 -19.53
C GLU A 804 -12.91 -11.89 -18.58
N SER A 805 -13.89 -12.72 -18.23
CA SER A 805 -13.69 -13.88 -17.35
C SER A 805 -14.62 -15.02 -17.71
N ALA A 806 -14.14 -16.27 -17.61
CA ALA A 806 -14.86 -17.46 -18.04
C ALA A 806 -14.86 -18.57 -16.98
N ARG A 807 -16.02 -19.08 -16.61
CA ARG A 807 -16.18 -20.30 -15.81
C ARG A 807 -16.47 -21.48 -16.73
N VAL A 808 -15.75 -22.59 -16.54
CA VAL A 808 -15.74 -23.70 -17.51
C VAL A 808 -16.21 -25.00 -16.88
N TRP A 809 -17.02 -25.76 -17.63
CA TRP A 809 -17.39 -27.14 -17.33
C TRP A 809 -17.13 -28.03 -18.53
N ILE A 810 -16.65 -29.24 -18.27
CA ILE A 810 -16.51 -30.31 -19.28
C ILE A 810 -17.22 -31.55 -18.75
N ASN A 811 -18.09 -32.16 -19.57
CA ASN A 811 -18.89 -33.33 -19.19
C ASN A 811 -19.67 -33.15 -17.87
N GLY A 812 -20.19 -31.93 -17.65
CA GLY A 812 -20.93 -31.57 -16.43
C GLY A 812 -20.07 -31.31 -15.19
N GLN A 813 -18.75 -31.50 -15.26
CA GLN A 813 -17.83 -31.25 -14.16
C GLN A 813 -17.18 -29.88 -14.30
N GLU A 814 -17.17 -29.10 -13.21
CA GLU A 814 -16.52 -27.79 -13.20
C GLU A 814 -15.00 -27.92 -13.27
N VAL A 815 -14.41 -27.23 -14.25
CA VAL A 815 -12.97 -27.12 -14.43
C VAL A 815 -12.40 -26.03 -13.51
N GLY A 816 -13.06 -24.87 -13.49
CA GLY A 816 -12.68 -23.69 -12.70
C GLY A 816 -13.04 -22.37 -13.39
N ILE A 817 -12.55 -21.26 -12.83
CA ILE A 817 -12.70 -19.90 -13.35
C ILE A 817 -11.38 -19.46 -13.98
N LEU A 818 -11.42 -19.08 -15.25
CA LEU A 818 -10.31 -18.51 -16.03
C LEU A 818 -10.54 -17.01 -16.14
N TRP A 819 -9.85 -16.26 -15.27
CA TRP A 819 -10.05 -14.82 -15.07
C TRP A 819 -8.76 -14.01 -15.26
N SER A 820 -7.64 -14.69 -15.54
CA SER A 820 -6.32 -14.10 -15.72
C SER A 820 -5.60 -14.70 -16.93
N ILE A 821 -4.63 -13.96 -17.45
CA ILE A 821 -3.82 -14.38 -18.59
C ILE A 821 -2.69 -15.31 -18.10
N PRO A 822 -2.41 -16.42 -18.83
CA PRO A 822 -3.17 -16.93 -19.97
C PRO A 822 -4.47 -17.65 -19.54
N PHE A 823 -5.53 -17.52 -20.34
CA PHE A 823 -6.84 -18.16 -20.09
C PHE A 823 -6.82 -19.67 -20.37
N GLN A 824 -6.13 -20.42 -19.51
CA GLN A 824 -5.85 -21.84 -19.70
C GLN A 824 -6.14 -22.68 -18.46
N ALA A 825 -6.56 -23.93 -18.67
CA ALA A 825 -6.71 -24.91 -17.60
C ALA A 825 -6.30 -26.31 -18.04
N ARG A 826 -5.73 -27.07 -17.09
CA ARG A 826 -5.52 -28.52 -17.24
C ARG A 826 -6.87 -29.23 -17.16
N VAL A 827 -7.19 -29.98 -18.20
CA VAL A 827 -8.50 -30.61 -18.39
C VAL A 827 -8.46 -32.13 -18.55
N GLY A 828 -7.28 -32.76 -18.53
CA GLY A 828 -7.13 -34.18 -18.83
C GLY A 828 -7.98 -35.10 -17.96
N LYS A 829 -8.26 -34.75 -16.70
CA LYS A 829 -9.13 -35.56 -15.82
C LYS A 829 -10.62 -35.45 -16.11
N TYR A 830 -11.06 -34.41 -16.84
CA TYR A 830 -12.47 -34.17 -17.18
C TYR A 830 -12.86 -34.74 -18.55
N LEU A 831 -11.87 -35.07 -19.39
CA LEU A 831 -12.06 -35.58 -20.74
C LEU A 831 -12.26 -37.10 -20.78
N LYS A 832 -13.03 -37.57 -21.75
CA LYS A 832 -13.18 -38.99 -22.11
C LYS A 832 -12.95 -39.21 -23.61
N ALA A 833 -12.58 -40.42 -24.02
CA ALA A 833 -12.55 -40.77 -25.45
C ALA A 833 -13.96 -40.72 -26.05
N GLY A 834 -14.07 -40.35 -27.32
CA GLY A 834 -15.35 -40.11 -27.99
C GLY A 834 -15.95 -38.75 -27.63
N HIS A 835 -17.27 -38.72 -27.44
CA HIS A 835 -18.06 -37.49 -27.29
C HIS A 835 -17.85 -36.80 -25.95
N ASN A 836 -17.57 -35.49 -25.98
CA ASN A 836 -17.44 -34.63 -24.82
C ASN A 836 -18.33 -33.39 -24.97
N THR A 837 -18.91 -32.91 -23.86
CA THR A 837 -19.64 -31.65 -23.81
C THR A 837 -18.82 -30.59 -23.10
N ILE A 838 -18.99 -29.33 -23.52
CA ILE A 838 -18.35 -28.17 -22.90
C ILE A 838 -19.39 -27.06 -22.69
N LYS A 839 -19.32 -26.44 -21.51
CA LYS A 839 -20.09 -25.23 -21.16
C LYS A 839 -19.12 -24.16 -20.67
N ILE A 840 -19.24 -22.94 -21.17
CA ILE A 840 -18.40 -21.81 -20.78
C ILE A 840 -19.33 -20.63 -20.45
N GLU A 841 -19.32 -20.18 -19.20
CA GLU A 841 -20.05 -18.99 -18.76
C GLU A 841 -19.08 -17.81 -18.75
N VAL A 842 -19.36 -16.80 -19.56
CA VAL A 842 -18.53 -15.60 -19.68
C VAL A 842 -19.25 -14.41 -19.09
N VAL A 843 -18.52 -13.59 -18.33
CA VAL A 843 -18.97 -12.29 -17.82
C VAL A 843 -18.11 -11.18 -18.43
N ASN A 844 -18.75 -10.08 -18.83
CA ASN A 844 -18.07 -8.90 -19.38
C ASN A 844 -18.06 -7.72 -18.40
N LEU A 845 -17.54 -6.58 -18.85
CA LEU A 845 -17.46 -5.33 -18.07
C LEU A 845 -18.78 -4.55 -18.05
N MET A 846 -18.93 -3.70 -17.04
CA MET A 846 -20.03 -2.74 -16.93
C MET A 846 -19.96 -1.59 -17.96
N ALA A 847 -18.80 -1.40 -18.60
CA ALA A 847 -18.51 -0.23 -19.44
C ALA A 847 -19.56 0.04 -20.53
N ASN A 848 -20.01 -1.00 -21.25
CA ASN A 848 -20.97 -0.85 -22.35
C ASN A 848 -22.34 -0.36 -21.86
N ARG A 849 -22.81 -0.87 -20.72
CA ARG A 849 -24.07 -0.44 -20.11
C ARG A 849 -23.99 0.96 -19.51
N ILE A 850 -22.89 1.31 -18.83
CA ILE A 850 -22.69 2.68 -18.31
C ILE A 850 -22.65 3.70 -19.45
N ARG A 851 -21.93 3.38 -20.53
CA ARG A 851 -21.90 4.19 -21.75
C ARG A 851 -23.30 4.43 -22.32
N ASP A 852 -24.10 3.38 -22.48
CA ASP A 852 -25.49 3.49 -22.98
C ASP A 852 -26.36 4.38 -22.07
N MET A 853 -26.24 4.22 -20.75
CA MET A 853 -26.94 5.06 -19.78
C MET A 853 -26.56 6.54 -19.92
N ASP A 854 -25.29 6.85 -20.13
CA ASP A 854 -24.83 8.23 -20.29
C ASP A 854 -25.27 8.84 -21.63
N ILE A 855 -25.26 8.07 -22.71
CA ILE A 855 -25.84 8.49 -24.01
C ILE A 855 -27.33 8.81 -23.86
N LYS A 856 -28.07 7.97 -23.13
CA LYS A 856 -29.51 8.15 -22.85
C LYS A 856 -29.79 9.15 -21.73
N LYS A 857 -28.75 9.72 -21.11
CA LYS A 857 -28.83 10.68 -20.00
C LYS A 857 -29.57 10.15 -18.77
N ILE A 858 -29.53 8.83 -18.55
CA ILE A 858 -30.10 8.19 -17.36
C ILE A 858 -29.30 8.67 -16.14
N GLN A 859 -30.00 9.24 -15.16
CA GLN A 859 -29.37 9.77 -13.96
C GLN A 859 -29.07 8.64 -12.98
N TRP A 860 -27.78 8.40 -12.74
CA TRP A 860 -27.30 7.44 -11.73
C TRP A 860 -26.23 8.02 -10.79
N ARG A 861 -25.63 9.18 -11.14
CA ARG A 861 -24.66 9.90 -10.31
C ARG A 861 -25.37 10.94 -9.44
N ASN A 862 -25.70 10.57 -8.21
CA ASN A 862 -26.52 11.39 -7.32
C ASN A 862 -25.93 11.48 -5.90
N TYR A 863 -24.62 11.69 -5.77
CA TYR A 863 -23.98 11.75 -4.46
C TYR A 863 -23.79 13.18 -3.97
N HIS A 864 -23.69 13.34 -2.66
CA HIS A 864 -23.28 14.59 -2.05
C HIS A 864 -21.79 14.85 -2.27
N GLU A 865 -21.39 16.11 -2.15
CA GLU A 865 -19.99 16.53 -2.14
C GLU A 865 -19.24 16.31 -3.48
N ILE A 866 -18.23 15.44 -3.62
CA ILE A 866 -17.51 15.26 -4.92
C ILE A 866 -18.37 14.62 -6.03
N ASN A 867 -19.55 14.09 -5.71
CA ASN A 867 -20.37 13.29 -6.62
C ASN A 867 -19.59 12.08 -7.19
N PHE A 868 -19.25 12.08 -8.47
CA PHE A 868 -18.57 10.98 -9.17
C PHE A 868 -17.66 11.54 -10.26
N VAL A 869 -16.39 11.12 -10.32
CA VAL A 869 -15.37 11.71 -11.21
C VAL A 869 -14.59 10.62 -11.94
N ASN A 870 -13.93 10.97 -13.04
CA ASN A 870 -13.01 10.07 -13.74
C ASN A 870 -11.61 10.04 -13.09
N ILE A 871 -10.72 9.19 -13.60
CA ILE A 871 -9.28 9.11 -13.24
C ILE A 871 -8.52 10.45 -13.19
N ASN A 872 -9.03 11.48 -13.87
CA ASN A 872 -8.43 12.83 -13.93
C ASN A 872 -9.13 13.83 -13.00
N TYR A 873 -9.99 13.37 -12.08
CA TYR A 873 -10.77 14.19 -11.15
C TYR A 873 -11.68 15.22 -11.87
N LYS A 874 -12.14 14.88 -13.08
CA LYS A 874 -13.18 15.64 -13.79
C LYS A 874 -14.51 14.92 -13.67
N ASP A 875 -15.61 15.65 -13.85
CA ASP A 875 -16.96 15.05 -13.92
C ASP A 875 -16.96 13.83 -14.85
N PHE A 876 -17.50 12.72 -14.34
CA PHE A 876 -17.51 11.47 -15.07
C PHE A 876 -18.53 11.50 -16.21
N ASP A 877 -18.10 11.11 -17.42
CA ASP A 877 -18.95 10.95 -18.60
C ASP A 877 -18.40 9.82 -19.49
N ALA A 878 -19.17 8.74 -19.62
CA ALA A 878 -18.84 7.60 -20.48
C ALA A 878 -19.46 7.68 -21.88
N SER A 879 -20.24 8.72 -22.20
CA SER A 879 -21.01 8.79 -23.45
C SER A 879 -20.14 8.76 -24.71
N SER A 880 -18.89 9.21 -24.59
CA SER A 880 -17.89 9.24 -25.66
C SER A 880 -17.01 7.99 -25.73
N TRP A 881 -17.16 7.04 -24.81
CA TRP A 881 -16.36 5.81 -24.83
C TRP A 881 -16.64 4.99 -26.08
N ASN A 882 -15.62 4.28 -26.56
CA ASN A 882 -15.84 3.22 -27.54
C ASN A 882 -16.55 2.03 -26.88
N VAL A 883 -17.31 1.29 -27.68
CA VAL A 883 -17.89 0.02 -27.23
C VAL A 883 -16.75 -0.96 -26.95
N MET A 884 -16.73 -1.52 -25.76
CA MET A 884 -15.73 -2.50 -25.32
C MET A 884 -16.04 -3.88 -25.93
N PRO A 885 -15.03 -4.64 -26.36
CA PRO A 885 -15.15 -6.06 -26.66
C PRO A 885 -15.78 -6.84 -25.50
N SER A 886 -16.46 -7.95 -25.80
CA SER A 886 -17.15 -8.76 -24.79
C SER A 886 -17.36 -10.19 -25.26
N GLY A 887 -17.29 -11.15 -24.35
CA GLY A 887 -17.61 -12.55 -24.61
C GLY A 887 -16.41 -13.45 -24.88
N LEU A 888 -16.68 -14.63 -25.43
CA LEU A 888 -15.67 -15.60 -25.84
C LEU A 888 -15.33 -15.39 -27.31
N ILE A 889 -14.13 -14.87 -27.58
CA ILE A 889 -13.65 -14.56 -28.94
C ILE A 889 -12.86 -15.73 -29.51
N GLY A 890 -12.10 -16.43 -28.67
CA GLY A 890 -11.40 -17.65 -29.05
C GLY A 890 -10.11 -17.39 -29.84
N PRO A 891 -9.66 -18.34 -30.68
CA PRO A 891 -10.25 -19.67 -30.87
C PRO A 891 -10.17 -20.53 -29.61
N VAL A 892 -11.08 -21.48 -29.43
CA VAL A 892 -10.99 -22.45 -28.32
C VAL A 892 -10.29 -23.71 -28.79
N SER A 893 -9.28 -24.17 -28.07
CA SER A 893 -8.56 -25.39 -28.40
C SER A 893 -8.19 -26.22 -27.17
N ILE A 894 -8.01 -27.52 -27.39
CA ILE A 894 -7.47 -28.45 -26.38
C ILE A 894 -6.19 -29.05 -26.94
N THR A 895 -5.07 -28.80 -26.28
CA THR A 895 -3.75 -29.30 -26.69
C THR A 895 -3.33 -30.46 -25.79
N ALA A 896 -2.96 -31.58 -26.41
CA ALA A 896 -2.44 -32.76 -25.72
C ALA A 896 -0.92 -32.62 -25.45
N PHE A 897 -0.46 -33.07 -24.29
CA PHE A 897 0.95 -33.05 -23.87
C PHE A 897 1.39 -34.44 -23.39
N ASN A 898 2.53 -34.91 -23.92
CA ASN A 898 3.10 -36.24 -23.66
C ASN A 898 4.33 -36.24 -22.75
#